data_AF-A0A1C7LQS9-F1
#
_entry.id   AF-A0A1C7LQS9-F1
#
_cell.length_a   1.000
_cell.length_b   1.000
_cell.length_c   1.000
_cell.angle_alpha   90.00
_cell.angle_beta   90.00
_cell.angle_gamma   90.00
#
_symmetry.space_group_name_H-M   'P 1'
#
loop_
_entity.id
_entity.type
_entity.pdbx_description
1 polymer ?
#
loop_
_entity_poly.entity_id
_entity_poly.type
_entity_poly.pdbx_seq_one_letter_code
_entity_poly.pdbx_strand_id
1 'polypeptide(L)'
;MSDAGAISVTTASAVKDAPASTSDAIPVVEENIVDVEETPMLDKKALSILLVQHFSNSWGLRTAEFAVYIFLVTLFPDTLLPASIFGFLTTGTSTVLSGWAGHQVDVRHNLRLVRTCIIIIKFAACGAYAASLILLYRLGSFSARPWSSPLAGGMFAVIVICGCVHTLAGVAISVAIERDWVTVISGGSSSHLTTINTHMRRIDLLCKLLAPLFVSLLTAAASYKFAAYFLCGVEIVCMAFELPWIAIVYRRFPALIDAQKSKESSAQQRREEHRTTERHPAVLLSSLRIRLGAGIKRTVIDWKEFSHQPIFLSSLAISCLYLTVLSFDGTMLSYLKSETYSDPFLAGMRGLNVVAGLAGTLAMPVMERKLGLVRAGNWSIWSEVLCLLPVVIAFYVGAPQEGNRAPAWNAALLFGGMMLSRVGLWAFDLCQLKELQIALAEHPRRNSLCGSSHRTGLQYSLQSVADMIKYILTMVLSRPSQFKYAALTSFGVLYTTTDARMLSLSCYRIVPSDFPQFSLVYHMAAGHNDGTGGLTCTALLWSDMRLLPPSSAAALDPSLLSVSIEFFAFPGYTEIPATNNCLANIASLRGAQPAIRIGGTTQDRATYDASLTSPMKGSVTVGLNRQLNNESNSLAAATQAKKGMSNLFAIELGNEPDLYSGSSPIASGTGWSQTIDATSEKNWFSVFAPTIGNIFQGAVYLSWSTQPLLSGLGSALSAVKSISRHSYPQSACGGASTNLTSLMSHSGIVSYTSQYKSEATAAHAAGKKFFFGETNSATCGGGGISPTFGAGLWILDYVIQGALNGADRLYFHHGTIGNCAYCWWGQDAVYSPYYGAAFLSEFIGTDGVKVAMLDDGTSAIAVYAVYSSSNVPVRLLVINTNYFDGTGTRSTASVSLTGLSTASGTKQTKRLTAPSATSRVDEGAAVTIGGGGMFDNNCLKTGKESTETVSVSENAMSVSVQASEALIVFL
;
A
#
# COMPACT_ATOMS: atom_id res chain seq x y z
N MET A 1 -22.04 63.91 -44.53
CA MET A 1 -23.34 64.21 -43.89
C MET A 1 -23.35 63.50 -42.55
N SER A 2 -23.23 64.31 -41.49
CA SER A 2 -23.43 64.06 -40.05
C SER A 2 -22.78 62.82 -39.41
N ASP A 3 -22.00 62.89 -38.33
CA ASP A 3 -21.39 63.96 -37.54
C ASP A 3 -20.47 63.21 -36.54
N ALA A 4 -19.21 63.61 -36.41
CA ALA A 4 -18.63 64.29 -35.22
C ALA A 4 -18.45 63.38 -33.98
N GLY A 5 -17.33 63.37 -33.26
CA GLY A 5 -16.15 64.24 -33.22
C GLY A 5 -14.93 63.44 -32.71
N ALA A 6 -13.70 63.70 -33.14
CA ALA A 6 -12.92 64.95 -33.10
C ALA A 6 -12.23 65.16 -31.72
N ILE A 7 -10.90 64.97 -31.65
CA ILE A 7 -9.85 66.02 -31.63
C ILE A 7 -9.42 66.26 -30.16
N SER A 8 -8.16 66.38 -29.72
CA SER A 8 -6.95 67.10 -30.19
C SER A 8 -5.76 66.55 -29.35
N VAL A 9 -4.54 66.26 -29.85
CA VAL A 9 -3.49 67.16 -30.38
C VAL A 9 -2.98 68.09 -29.24
N THR A 10 -1.69 68.25 -28.93
CA THR A 10 -0.65 68.91 -29.75
C THR A 10 0.73 68.94 -29.02
N THR A 11 1.84 68.77 -29.78
CA THR A 11 3.15 69.52 -29.76
C THR A 11 4.05 69.57 -28.51
N ALA A 12 5.39 69.71 -28.57
CA ALA A 12 6.41 69.81 -29.63
C ALA A 12 7.84 69.83 -29.01
N SER A 13 8.83 69.64 -29.90
CA SER A 13 10.14 70.30 -29.95
C SER A 13 11.40 69.52 -29.56
N ALA A 14 12.37 69.62 -30.49
CA ALA A 14 13.70 69.04 -30.57
C ALA A 14 14.73 69.69 -29.62
N VAL A 15 15.84 69.00 -29.34
CA VAL A 15 17.23 69.38 -29.74
C VAL A 15 18.19 68.20 -29.48
N LYS A 16 19.17 68.11 -30.38
CA LYS A 16 20.32 67.21 -30.57
C LYS A 16 21.17 66.94 -29.32
N ASP A 17 21.70 65.71 -29.21
CA ASP A 17 23.13 65.40 -29.42
C ASP A 17 23.41 63.89 -29.22
N ALA A 18 24.19 63.32 -30.14
CA ALA A 18 24.84 62.00 -30.08
C ALA A 18 26.30 62.22 -30.55
N PRO A 19 27.25 61.27 -30.41
CA PRO A 19 27.12 59.88 -29.93
C PRO A 19 28.24 59.40 -28.96
N ALA A 20 28.04 58.28 -28.28
CA ALA A 20 29.12 57.33 -27.97
C ALA A 20 28.56 55.95 -27.57
N SER A 21 29.13 54.93 -28.20
CA SER A 21 28.93 53.48 -28.10
C SER A 21 28.86 52.87 -26.69
N THR A 22 27.98 51.88 -26.49
CA THR A 22 28.30 50.45 -26.22
C THR A 22 27.18 49.70 -25.44
N SER A 23 27.01 48.42 -25.78
CA SER A 23 26.21 47.36 -25.15
C SER A 23 24.71 47.32 -25.46
N ASP A 24 24.36 46.42 -26.40
CA ASP A 24 23.00 45.91 -26.59
C ASP A 24 22.59 45.07 -25.38
N ALA A 25 21.77 45.66 -24.51
CA ALA A 25 20.97 44.94 -23.54
C ALA A 25 19.68 44.44 -24.21
N ILE A 26 19.54 43.12 -24.27
CA ILE A 26 18.33 42.39 -24.68
C ILE A 26 17.22 42.69 -23.67
N PRO A 27 15.96 42.90 -24.10
CA PRO A 27 14.86 43.28 -23.21
C PRO A 27 14.57 42.17 -22.21
N VAL A 28 14.46 42.58 -20.95
CA VAL A 28 13.94 41.78 -19.83
C VAL A 28 12.52 41.34 -20.20
N VAL A 29 12.38 40.06 -20.52
CA VAL A 29 11.10 39.36 -20.42
C VAL A 29 10.90 39.15 -18.93
N GLU A 30 9.91 39.82 -18.35
CA GLU A 30 9.42 39.51 -17.00
C GLU A 30 9.11 38.01 -16.96
N GLU A 31 9.95 37.26 -16.25
CA GLU A 31 9.61 35.93 -15.79
C GLU A 31 8.34 36.06 -14.97
N ASN A 32 7.24 35.52 -15.51
CA ASN A 32 6.12 35.12 -14.68
C ASN A 32 6.67 34.08 -13.69
N ILE A 33 7.03 34.58 -12.51
CA ILE A 33 7.16 33.79 -11.29
C ILE A 33 5.87 32.97 -11.22
N VAL A 34 5.96 31.68 -11.54
CA VAL A 34 4.94 30.74 -11.10
C VAL A 34 5.09 30.73 -9.59
N ASP A 35 4.21 31.48 -8.94
CA ASP A 35 4.03 31.42 -7.50
C ASP A 35 3.99 29.93 -7.13
N VAL A 36 4.93 29.52 -6.27
CA VAL A 36 4.78 28.30 -5.49
C VAL A 36 3.47 28.50 -4.76
N GLU A 37 2.40 27.85 -5.24
CA GLU A 37 1.08 27.96 -4.64
C GLU A 37 1.21 27.46 -3.19
N GLU A 38 1.39 28.40 -2.26
CA GLU A 38 1.38 28.13 -0.83
C GLU A 38 0.09 27.35 -0.57
N THR A 39 0.21 26.09 -0.14
CA THR A 39 -0.98 25.31 0.21
C THR A 39 -1.81 26.13 1.21
N PRO A 40 -3.05 26.50 0.89
CA PRO A 40 -3.80 27.48 1.67
C PRO A 40 -3.95 26.97 3.10
N MET A 41 -3.58 27.80 4.08
CA MET A 41 -3.65 27.43 5.50
C MET A 41 -5.07 26.99 5.89
N LEU A 42 -5.16 25.88 6.63
CA LEU A 42 -6.45 25.35 7.09
C LEU A 42 -7.24 26.41 7.91
N ASP A 43 -8.49 26.70 7.52
CA ASP A 43 -9.34 27.65 8.26
C ASP A 43 -9.59 27.12 9.69
N LYS A 44 -8.90 27.71 10.66
CA LYS A 44 -8.99 27.35 12.09
C LYS A 44 -10.41 27.46 12.65
N LYS A 45 -11.21 28.41 12.15
CA LYS A 45 -12.62 28.57 12.57
C LYS A 45 -13.46 27.45 11.99
N ALA A 46 -13.31 27.13 10.71
CA ALA A 46 -14.02 26.03 10.07
C ALA A 46 -13.67 24.67 10.73
N LEU A 47 -12.39 24.44 11.02
CA LEU A 47 -11.92 23.28 11.75
C LEU A 47 -12.57 23.19 13.14
N SER A 48 -12.61 24.30 13.89
CA SER A 48 -13.21 24.31 15.23
C SER A 48 -14.71 23.95 15.20
N ILE A 49 -15.46 24.45 14.21
CA ILE A 49 -16.89 24.13 14.05
C ILE A 49 -17.09 22.64 13.74
N LEU A 50 -16.24 22.06 12.89
CA LEU A 50 -16.23 20.62 12.59
C LEU A 50 -15.91 19.78 13.85
N LEU A 51 -14.93 20.20 14.64
CA LEU A 51 -14.55 19.51 15.88
C LEU A 51 -15.65 19.56 16.93
N VAL A 52 -16.37 20.68 17.07
CA VAL A 52 -17.54 20.77 17.97
C VAL A 52 -18.66 19.82 17.55
N GLN A 53 -18.93 19.73 16.24
CA GLN A 53 -19.90 18.78 15.70
C GLN A 53 -19.50 17.33 16.01
N HIS A 54 -18.24 16.99 15.75
CA HIS A 54 -17.72 15.64 15.99
C HIS A 54 -17.76 15.29 17.48
N PHE A 55 -17.41 16.23 18.37
CA PHE A 55 -17.53 16.04 19.82
C PHE A 55 -18.96 15.72 20.26
N SER A 56 -19.96 16.49 19.80
CA SER A 56 -21.37 16.24 20.16
C SER A 56 -21.81 14.84 19.74
N ASN A 57 -21.48 14.43 18.52
CA ASN A 57 -21.83 13.13 17.98
C ASN A 57 -21.11 11.99 18.72
N SER A 58 -19.78 12.06 18.86
CA SER A 58 -18.98 11.05 19.56
C SER A 58 -19.35 10.94 21.04
N TRP A 59 -19.71 12.05 21.69
CA TRP A 59 -20.22 12.05 23.07
C TRP A 59 -21.54 11.29 23.19
N GLY A 60 -22.52 11.59 22.33
CA GLY A 60 -23.82 10.90 22.33
C GLY A 60 -23.68 9.40 22.10
N LEU A 61 -22.92 9.00 21.07
CA LEU A 61 -22.64 7.60 20.75
C LEU A 61 -22.08 6.82 21.95
N ARG A 62 -21.06 7.36 22.62
CA ARG A 62 -20.41 6.69 23.77
C ARG A 62 -21.27 6.71 25.04
N THR A 63 -22.05 7.77 25.23
CA THR A 63 -23.00 7.87 26.35
C THR A 63 -24.08 6.82 26.23
N ALA A 64 -24.70 6.68 25.05
CA ALA A 64 -25.76 5.71 24.80
C ALA A 64 -25.28 4.26 24.85
N GLU A 65 -24.13 3.97 24.23
CA GLU A 65 -23.50 2.65 24.28
C GLU A 65 -23.35 2.17 25.73
N PHE A 66 -22.79 3.02 26.59
CA PHE A 66 -22.51 2.65 27.96
C PHE A 66 -23.74 2.68 28.89
N ALA A 67 -24.65 3.63 28.70
CA ALA A 67 -25.88 3.72 29.49
C ALA A 67 -26.75 2.46 29.33
N VAL A 68 -26.88 1.95 28.11
CA VAL A 68 -27.63 0.70 27.85
C VAL A 68 -27.00 -0.48 28.58
N TYR A 69 -25.66 -0.60 28.60
CA TYR A 69 -24.98 -1.63 29.40
C TYR A 69 -25.31 -1.52 30.89
N ILE A 70 -25.23 -0.32 31.47
CA ILE A 70 -25.55 -0.11 32.88
C ILE A 70 -27.00 -0.49 33.20
N PHE A 71 -27.95 -0.13 32.32
CA PHE A 71 -29.35 -0.49 32.51
C PHE A 71 -29.56 -2.00 32.42
N LEU A 72 -28.96 -2.68 31.44
CA LEU A 72 -29.05 -4.14 31.30
C LEU A 72 -28.49 -4.87 32.51
N VAL A 73 -27.33 -4.45 33.03
CA VAL A 73 -26.74 -5.05 34.25
C VAL A 73 -27.64 -4.87 35.46
N THR A 74 -28.29 -3.72 35.57
CA THR A 74 -29.19 -3.44 36.70
C THR A 74 -30.50 -4.23 36.60
N LEU A 75 -30.97 -4.49 35.37
CA LEU A 75 -32.18 -5.29 35.11
C LEU A 75 -31.95 -6.80 35.28
N PHE A 76 -30.72 -7.27 35.04
CA PHE A 76 -30.36 -8.70 35.08
C PHE A 76 -29.07 -8.93 35.89
N PRO A 77 -29.10 -8.77 37.23
CA PRO A 77 -27.90 -8.85 38.06
C PRO A 77 -27.29 -10.26 38.15
N ASP A 78 -28.09 -11.31 37.96
CA ASP A 78 -27.67 -12.71 38.19
C ASP A 78 -26.94 -13.34 36.98
N THR A 79 -26.82 -12.62 35.87
CA THR A 79 -26.27 -13.18 34.63
C THR A 79 -25.57 -12.15 33.76
N LEU A 80 -24.48 -12.59 33.10
CA LEU A 80 -23.74 -11.81 32.12
C LEU A 80 -24.35 -11.89 30.71
N LEU A 81 -25.37 -12.74 30.52
CA LEU A 81 -25.89 -13.11 29.21
C LEU A 81 -26.52 -11.93 28.44
N PRO A 82 -27.38 -11.08 29.01
CA PRO A 82 -28.00 -9.97 28.28
C PRO A 82 -26.98 -8.94 27.79
N ALA A 83 -26.02 -8.58 28.64
CA ALA A 83 -24.94 -7.66 28.28
C ALA A 83 -24.06 -8.26 27.16
N SER A 84 -23.75 -9.55 27.24
CA SER A 84 -22.93 -10.25 26.24
C SER A 84 -23.66 -10.39 24.89
N ILE A 85 -24.97 -10.70 24.89
CA ILE A 85 -25.78 -10.74 23.66
C ILE A 85 -25.89 -9.37 23.01
N PHE A 86 -26.13 -8.32 23.80
CA PHE A 86 -26.17 -6.95 23.30
C PHE A 86 -24.84 -6.56 22.64
N GLY A 87 -23.71 -6.80 23.31
CA GLY A 87 -22.38 -6.56 22.76
C GLY A 87 -22.09 -7.37 21.50
N PHE A 88 -22.37 -8.67 21.52
CA PHE A 88 -22.15 -9.55 20.38
C PHE A 88 -22.93 -9.11 19.13
N LEU A 89 -24.23 -8.80 19.29
CA LEU A 89 -25.09 -8.43 18.16
C LEU A 89 -24.78 -7.04 17.63
N THR A 90 -24.48 -6.06 18.49
CA THR A 90 -24.12 -4.70 18.07
C THR A 90 -22.77 -4.66 17.36
N THR A 91 -21.74 -5.30 17.93
CA THR A 91 -20.42 -5.44 17.29
C THR A 91 -20.53 -6.25 16.00
N GLY A 92 -21.20 -7.41 16.02
CA GLY A 92 -21.37 -8.25 14.82
C GLY A 92 -22.12 -7.54 13.69
N THR A 93 -23.17 -6.79 14.00
CA THR A 93 -23.90 -5.98 13.00
C THR A 93 -23.00 -4.92 12.39
N SER A 94 -22.23 -4.21 13.21
CA SER A 94 -21.25 -3.22 12.76
C SER A 94 -20.20 -3.83 11.83
N THR A 95 -19.62 -4.97 12.21
CA THR A 95 -18.58 -5.65 11.42
C THR A 95 -19.12 -6.13 10.07
N VAL A 96 -20.26 -6.81 10.06
CA VAL A 96 -20.84 -7.42 8.84
C VAL A 96 -21.40 -6.36 7.89
N LEU A 97 -22.06 -5.32 8.42
CA LEU A 97 -22.73 -4.30 7.59
C LEU A 97 -21.89 -3.04 7.36
N SER A 98 -20.65 -2.98 7.85
CA SER A 98 -19.71 -1.86 7.61
C SER A 98 -19.53 -1.55 6.11
N GLY A 99 -19.39 -2.57 5.27
CA GLY A 99 -19.28 -2.42 3.82
C GLY A 99 -20.55 -1.86 3.17
N TRP A 100 -21.72 -2.27 3.64
CA TRP A 100 -23.01 -1.69 3.21
C TRP A 100 -23.13 -0.23 3.63
N ALA A 101 -22.73 0.12 4.85
CA ALA A 101 -22.74 1.49 5.35
C ALA A 101 -21.83 2.39 4.49
N GLY A 102 -20.61 1.93 4.16
CA GLY A 102 -19.72 2.63 3.23
C GLY A 102 -20.32 2.82 1.84
N HIS A 103 -20.96 1.78 1.29
CA HIS A 103 -21.65 1.89 0.01
C HIS A 103 -22.79 2.93 0.03
N GLN A 104 -23.52 3.06 1.13
CA GLN A 104 -24.54 4.12 1.26
C GLN A 104 -23.92 5.51 1.26
N VAL A 105 -22.74 5.69 1.87
CA VAL A 105 -21.96 6.94 1.77
C VAL A 105 -21.60 7.24 0.33
N ASP A 106 -21.17 6.24 -0.45
CA ASP A 106 -20.75 6.43 -1.84
C ASP A 106 -21.92 6.75 -2.80
N VAL A 107 -23.14 6.28 -2.52
CA VAL A 107 -24.29 6.45 -3.44
C VAL A 107 -25.18 7.64 -3.09
N ARG A 108 -25.35 7.94 -1.80
CA ARG A 108 -26.28 8.98 -1.34
C ARG A 108 -25.62 10.35 -1.29
N HIS A 109 -26.44 11.38 -1.21
CA HIS A 109 -25.97 12.75 -0.98
C HIS A 109 -25.45 12.87 0.46
N ASN A 110 -24.18 13.24 0.61
CA ASN A 110 -23.44 13.12 1.87
C ASN A 110 -24.12 13.85 3.04
N LEU A 111 -24.55 15.10 2.86
CA LEU A 111 -25.21 15.88 3.92
C LEU A 111 -26.57 15.29 4.34
N ARG A 112 -27.34 14.74 3.39
CA ARG A 112 -28.65 14.12 3.66
C ARG A 112 -28.47 12.81 4.40
N LEU A 113 -27.47 12.03 4.02
CA LEU A 113 -27.11 10.79 4.70
C LEU A 113 -26.73 11.09 6.15
N VAL A 114 -25.79 12.00 6.39
CA VAL A 114 -25.35 12.35 7.75
C VAL A 114 -26.51 12.84 8.61
N ARG A 115 -27.38 13.71 8.10
CA ARG A 115 -28.61 14.15 8.82
C ARG A 115 -29.53 12.99 9.15
N THR A 116 -29.74 12.08 8.21
CA THR A 116 -30.59 10.89 8.41
C THR A 116 -29.98 9.98 9.47
N CYS A 117 -28.66 9.77 9.44
CA CYS A 117 -27.96 8.97 10.44
C CYS A 117 -28.03 9.61 11.83
N ILE A 118 -27.88 10.94 11.96
CA ILE A 118 -28.05 11.65 13.23
C ILE A 118 -29.45 11.38 13.78
N ILE A 119 -30.50 11.55 12.98
CA ILE A 119 -31.88 11.25 13.38
C ILE A 119 -31.99 9.79 13.86
N ILE A 120 -31.50 8.84 13.07
CA ILE A 120 -31.56 7.41 13.38
C ILE A 120 -30.85 7.10 14.71
N ILE A 121 -29.65 7.64 14.95
CA ILE A 121 -28.89 7.45 16.20
C ILE A 121 -29.71 7.94 17.40
N LYS A 122 -30.21 9.18 17.33
CA LYS A 122 -30.94 9.80 18.45
C LYS A 122 -32.24 9.06 18.75
N PHE A 123 -33.02 8.70 17.72
CA PHE A 123 -34.24 7.91 17.89
C PHE A 123 -33.97 6.50 18.40
N ALA A 124 -32.92 5.84 17.93
CA ALA A 124 -32.53 4.52 18.40
C ALA A 124 -32.09 4.56 19.88
N ALA A 125 -31.30 5.55 20.28
CA ALA A 125 -30.90 5.75 21.68
C ALA A 125 -32.13 6.00 22.58
N CYS A 126 -33.02 6.93 22.18
CA CYS A 126 -34.27 7.19 22.90
C CYS A 126 -35.18 5.95 22.99
N GLY A 127 -35.25 5.14 21.92
CA GLY A 127 -35.97 3.88 21.90
C GLY A 127 -35.41 2.86 22.88
N ALA A 128 -34.08 2.72 22.95
CA ALA A 128 -33.41 1.87 23.93
C ALA A 128 -33.63 2.35 25.37
N TYR A 129 -33.59 3.67 25.62
CA TYR A 129 -33.88 4.24 26.93
C TYR A 129 -35.34 4.04 27.34
N ALA A 130 -36.29 4.23 26.42
CA ALA A 130 -37.72 4.02 26.69
C ALA A 130 -38.02 2.55 27.01
N ALA A 131 -37.45 1.60 26.24
CA ALA A 131 -37.59 0.18 26.51
C ALA A 131 -36.95 -0.22 27.86
N SER A 132 -35.77 0.33 28.17
CA SER A 132 -35.10 0.14 29.47
C SER A 132 -35.93 0.69 30.62
N LEU A 133 -36.55 1.86 30.43
CA LEU A 133 -37.42 2.49 31.41
C LEU A 133 -38.68 1.65 31.70
N ILE A 134 -39.34 1.12 30.66
CA ILE A 134 -40.48 0.21 30.81
C ILE A 134 -40.10 -1.00 31.66
N LEU A 135 -38.92 -1.58 31.42
CA LEU A 135 -38.40 -2.69 32.21
C LEU A 135 -38.09 -2.25 33.65
N LEU A 136 -37.47 -1.09 33.88
CA LEU A 136 -37.15 -0.57 35.22
C LEU A 136 -38.40 -0.24 36.06
N TYR A 137 -39.53 0.10 35.44
CA TYR A 137 -40.80 0.30 36.15
C TYR A 137 -41.55 -1.02 36.43
N ARG A 138 -41.49 -2.00 35.52
CA ARG A 138 -42.27 -3.25 35.62
C ARG A 138 -41.55 -4.38 36.36
N LEU A 139 -40.25 -4.58 36.11
CA LEU A 139 -39.43 -5.62 36.75
C LEU A 139 -38.83 -5.16 38.08
N GLY A 140 -38.74 -3.84 38.32
CA GLY A 140 -38.21 -3.28 39.56
C GLY A 140 -39.07 -3.52 40.81
N SER A 141 -40.27 -4.13 40.68
CA SER A 141 -41.14 -4.40 41.82
C SER A 141 -41.25 -5.88 42.21
N PHE A 142 -41.27 -6.86 41.32
CA PHE A 142 -41.47 -8.27 41.70
C PHE A 142 -41.15 -9.19 40.50
N SER A 143 -40.04 -9.95 40.49
CA SER A 143 -39.94 -11.27 39.82
C SER A 143 -38.55 -11.91 39.96
N ALA A 144 -38.52 -13.13 40.50
CA ALA A 144 -37.30 -13.94 40.68
C ALA A 144 -36.77 -14.61 39.39
N ARG A 145 -37.40 -14.40 38.21
CA ARG A 145 -36.96 -14.91 36.91
C ARG A 145 -37.31 -13.96 35.76
N PRO A 146 -36.46 -12.97 35.45
CA PRO A 146 -36.73 -11.94 34.43
C PRO A 146 -36.97 -12.48 33.01
N TRP A 147 -36.34 -13.61 32.64
CA TRP A 147 -36.33 -14.17 31.28
C TRP A 147 -37.63 -14.83 30.82
N SER A 148 -38.52 -15.24 31.75
CA SER A 148 -39.70 -16.03 31.39
C SER A 148 -40.92 -15.21 30.97
N SER A 149 -40.85 -13.87 31.05
CA SER A 149 -41.96 -13.01 30.62
C SER A 149 -41.81 -12.61 29.14
N PRO A 150 -42.85 -12.78 28.30
CA PRO A 150 -42.82 -12.34 26.91
C PRO A 150 -42.51 -10.84 26.74
N LEU A 151 -42.92 -10.03 27.73
CA LEU A 151 -42.64 -8.60 27.76
C LEU A 151 -41.14 -8.30 27.96
N ALA A 152 -40.46 -8.99 28.90
CA ALA A 152 -39.03 -8.79 29.11
C ALA A 152 -38.20 -9.20 27.89
N GLY A 153 -38.53 -10.34 27.27
CA GLY A 153 -37.91 -10.78 26.02
C GLY A 153 -38.17 -9.81 24.86
N GLY A 154 -39.41 -9.33 24.72
CA GLY A 154 -39.80 -8.36 23.68
C GLY A 154 -39.10 -7.01 23.82
N MET A 155 -39.07 -6.43 25.03
CA MET A 155 -38.38 -5.16 25.28
C MET A 155 -36.85 -5.30 25.18
N PHE A 156 -36.28 -6.45 25.59
CA PHE A 156 -34.86 -6.73 25.38
C PHE A 156 -34.53 -6.81 23.88
N ALA A 157 -35.37 -7.46 23.07
CA ALA A 157 -35.21 -7.47 21.62
C ALA A 157 -35.26 -6.06 21.02
N VAL A 158 -36.14 -5.19 21.51
CA VAL A 158 -36.18 -3.76 21.11
C VAL A 158 -34.87 -3.06 21.47
N ILE A 159 -34.35 -3.24 22.69
CA ILE A 159 -33.06 -2.66 23.11
C ILE A 159 -31.93 -3.09 22.19
N VAL A 160 -31.87 -4.38 21.85
CA VAL A 160 -30.86 -4.95 20.95
C VAL A 160 -31.00 -4.37 19.53
N ILE A 161 -32.20 -4.34 18.97
CA ILE A 161 -32.45 -3.79 17.61
C ILE A 161 -32.06 -2.31 17.57
N CYS A 162 -32.49 -1.53 18.57
CA CYS A 162 -32.10 -0.13 18.72
C CYS A 162 -30.58 0.01 18.83
N GLY A 163 -29.89 -0.83 19.60
CA GLY A 163 -28.44 -0.87 19.68
C GLY A 163 -27.77 -1.15 18.33
N CYS A 164 -28.26 -2.14 17.59
CA CYS A 164 -27.73 -2.49 16.26
C CYS A 164 -27.89 -1.32 15.27
N VAL A 165 -29.07 -0.70 15.25
CA VAL A 165 -29.37 0.47 14.40
C VAL A 165 -28.50 1.67 14.80
N HIS A 166 -28.38 1.93 16.10
CA HIS A 166 -27.56 3.00 16.66
C HIS A 166 -26.09 2.85 16.24
N THR A 167 -25.49 1.68 16.45
CA THR A 167 -24.09 1.41 16.10
C THR A 167 -23.87 1.44 14.59
N LEU A 168 -24.78 0.89 13.78
CA LEU A 168 -24.67 0.91 12.31
C LEU A 168 -24.73 2.33 11.75
N ALA A 169 -25.64 3.17 12.26
CA ALA A 169 -25.72 4.57 11.88
C ALA A 169 -24.47 5.35 12.33
N GLY A 170 -23.90 5.03 13.49
CA GLY A 170 -22.61 5.54 13.94
C GLY A 170 -21.48 5.24 12.98
N VAL A 171 -21.36 3.99 12.52
CA VAL A 171 -20.36 3.58 11.50
C VAL A 171 -20.52 4.38 10.21
N ALA A 172 -21.75 4.57 9.73
CA ALA A 172 -22.02 5.35 8.54
C ALA A 172 -21.58 6.82 8.69
N ILE A 173 -21.78 7.43 9.87
CA ILE A 173 -21.31 8.80 10.16
C ILE A 173 -19.79 8.85 10.20
N SER A 174 -19.11 7.91 10.87
CA SER A 174 -17.64 7.90 10.92
C SER A 174 -17.05 7.74 9.52
N VAL A 175 -17.61 6.88 8.65
CA VAL A 175 -17.15 6.77 7.26
C VAL A 175 -17.42 8.07 6.47
N ALA A 176 -18.57 8.70 6.64
CA ALA A 176 -18.92 9.93 5.94
C ALA A 176 -18.09 11.14 6.39
N ILE A 177 -17.85 11.30 7.70
CA ILE A 177 -17.16 12.47 8.25
C ILE A 177 -15.66 12.20 8.37
N GLU A 178 -15.26 11.21 9.17
CA GLU A 178 -13.86 10.98 9.53
C GLU A 178 -13.04 10.46 8.34
N ARG A 179 -13.66 9.78 7.37
CA ARG A 179 -12.98 9.30 6.16
C ARG A 179 -13.21 10.20 4.96
N ASP A 180 -14.45 10.35 4.51
CA ASP A 180 -14.77 11.06 3.26
C ASP A 180 -14.57 12.58 3.40
N TRP A 181 -15.24 13.24 4.35
CA TRP A 181 -15.12 14.70 4.49
C TRP A 181 -13.71 15.15 4.86
N VAL A 182 -13.04 14.46 5.77
CA VAL A 182 -11.65 14.78 6.15
C VAL A 182 -10.71 14.68 4.95
N THR A 183 -10.88 13.66 4.10
CA THR A 183 -10.07 13.51 2.88
C THR A 183 -10.33 14.65 1.91
N VAL A 184 -11.59 15.02 1.68
CA VAL A 184 -11.96 16.15 0.79
C VAL A 184 -11.45 17.49 1.33
N ILE A 185 -11.58 17.74 2.64
CA ILE A 185 -11.11 18.98 3.28
C ILE A 185 -9.57 19.09 3.22
N SER A 186 -8.86 17.96 3.27
CA SER A 186 -7.39 17.97 3.21
C SER A 186 -6.81 18.38 1.85
N GLY A 187 -7.60 18.29 0.76
CA GLY A 187 -7.19 18.76 -0.57
C GLY A 187 -5.92 18.11 -1.14
N GLY A 188 -5.58 16.90 -0.69
CA GLY A 188 -4.32 16.22 -1.06
C GLY A 188 -3.10 16.57 -0.18
N SER A 189 -3.23 17.52 0.75
CA SER A 189 -2.17 17.85 1.72
C SER A 189 -2.09 16.82 2.86
N SER A 190 -0.97 16.11 2.93
CA SER A 190 -0.69 15.11 3.97
C SER A 190 -0.59 15.73 5.38
N SER A 191 -0.12 16.97 5.48
CA SER A 191 -0.01 17.72 6.74
C SER A 191 -1.39 18.10 7.30
N HIS A 192 -2.30 18.58 6.43
CA HIS A 192 -3.68 18.88 6.81
C HIS A 192 -4.45 17.63 7.23
N LEU A 193 -4.32 16.54 6.48
CA LEU A 193 -4.94 15.25 6.80
C LEU A 193 -4.52 14.75 8.18
N THR A 194 -3.22 14.81 8.48
CA THR A 194 -2.66 14.39 9.77
C THR A 194 -3.18 15.24 10.93
N THR A 195 -3.25 16.56 10.74
CA THR A 195 -3.72 17.50 11.76
C THR A 195 -5.18 17.26 12.11
N ILE A 196 -6.06 17.17 11.11
CA ILE A 196 -7.50 16.95 11.33
C ILE A 196 -7.75 15.60 12.01
N ASN A 197 -7.13 14.52 11.50
CA ASN A 197 -7.24 13.18 12.08
C ASN A 197 -6.77 13.14 13.54
N THR A 198 -5.68 13.83 13.86
CA THR A 198 -5.15 13.88 15.23
C THR A 198 -6.15 14.55 16.19
N HIS A 199 -6.78 15.65 15.78
CA HIS A 199 -7.77 16.34 16.61
C HIS A 199 -9.05 15.51 16.79
N MET A 200 -9.56 14.88 15.72
CA MET A 200 -10.71 13.98 15.81
C MET A 200 -10.43 12.80 16.74
N ARG A 201 -9.28 12.14 16.57
CA ARG A 201 -8.91 11.00 17.42
C ARG A 201 -8.79 11.37 18.90
N ARG A 202 -8.27 12.58 19.23
CA ARG A 202 -8.23 13.07 20.61
C ARG A 202 -9.61 13.23 21.22
N ILE A 203 -10.57 13.72 20.44
CA ILE A 203 -11.97 13.85 20.86
C ILE A 203 -12.57 12.46 21.13
N ASP A 204 -12.38 11.49 20.23
CA ASP A 204 -12.89 10.13 20.43
C ASP A 204 -12.33 9.47 21.68
N LEU A 205 -11.02 9.63 21.93
CA LEU A 205 -10.36 9.12 23.14
C LEU A 205 -10.93 9.79 24.40
N LEU A 206 -11.13 11.10 24.37
CA LEU A 206 -11.71 11.86 25.48
C LEU A 206 -13.15 11.41 25.76
N CYS A 207 -13.99 11.27 24.72
CA CYS A 207 -15.36 10.78 24.86
C CYS A 207 -15.41 9.33 25.37
N LYS A 208 -14.52 8.46 24.90
CA LYS A 208 -14.42 7.05 25.33
C LYS A 208 -14.09 6.92 26.81
N LEU A 209 -13.37 7.87 27.39
CA LEU A 209 -13.02 7.90 28.81
C LEU A 209 -14.09 8.62 29.66
N LEU A 210 -14.54 9.80 29.24
CA LEU A 210 -15.40 10.66 30.06
C LEU A 210 -16.89 10.32 30.00
N ALA A 211 -17.41 9.83 28.87
CA ALA A 211 -18.83 9.52 28.75
C ALA A 211 -19.27 8.38 29.70
N PRO A 212 -18.52 7.27 29.82
CA PRO A 212 -18.82 6.24 30.83
C PRO A 212 -18.79 6.75 32.28
N LEU A 213 -17.85 7.66 32.59
CA LEU A 213 -17.76 8.27 33.92
C LEU A 213 -18.98 9.15 34.20
N PHE A 214 -19.38 9.97 33.23
CA PHE A 214 -20.56 10.82 33.33
C PHE A 214 -21.83 10.02 33.62
N VAL A 215 -22.09 8.96 32.85
CA VAL A 215 -23.26 8.09 33.07
C VAL A 215 -23.19 7.40 34.43
N SER A 216 -22.01 6.90 34.82
CA SER A 216 -21.82 6.24 36.13
C SER A 216 -22.14 7.19 37.28
N LEU A 217 -21.64 8.42 37.24
CA LEU A 217 -21.91 9.46 38.24
C LEU A 217 -23.39 9.86 38.26
N LEU A 218 -24.01 10.01 37.08
CA LEU A 218 -25.44 10.33 36.97
C LEU A 218 -26.31 9.24 37.60
N THR A 219 -26.01 7.97 37.34
CA THR A 219 -26.74 6.85 37.93
C THR A 219 -26.49 6.69 39.42
N ALA A 220 -25.29 7.02 39.90
CA ALA A 220 -24.93 6.94 41.31
C ALA A 220 -25.50 8.10 42.15
N ALA A 221 -25.56 9.31 41.59
CA ALA A 221 -26.02 10.50 42.31
C ALA A 221 -27.55 10.68 42.30
N ALA A 222 -28.23 10.20 41.26
CA ALA A 222 -29.68 10.33 41.12
C ALA A 222 -30.38 8.97 41.21
N SER A 223 -30.73 8.38 40.08
CA SER A 223 -31.26 7.02 39.98
C SER A 223 -31.23 6.55 38.53
N TYR A 224 -31.35 5.24 38.30
CA TYR A 224 -31.44 4.67 36.95
C TYR A 224 -32.62 5.20 36.13
N LYS A 225 -33.77 5.44 36.79
CA LYS A 225 -34.98 5.97 36.15
C LYS A 225 -34.79 7.43 35.73
N PHE A 226 -34.26 8.26 36.64
CA PHE A 226 -33.93 9.65 36.33
C PHE A 226 -32.87 9.75 35.24
N ALA A 227 -31.83 8.92 35.31
CA ALA A 227 -30.78 8.88 34.30
C ALA A 227 -31.33 8.57 32.90
N ALA A 228 -32.25 7.60 32.76
CA ALA A 228 -32.88 7.28 31.47
C ALA A 228 -33.68 8.46 30.90
N TYR A 229 -34.47 9.17 31.72
CA TYR A 229 -35.20 10.38 31.28
C TYR A 229 -34.26 11.52 30.90
N PHE A 230 -33.26 11.78 31.75
CA PHE A 230 -32.29 12.85 31.55
C PHE A 230 -31.50 12.63 30.26
N LEU A 231 -30.98 11.41 30.05
CA LEU A 231 -30.23 11.06 28.84
C LEU A 231 -31.10 11.13 27.58
N CYS A 232 -32.36 10.70 27.65
CA CYS A 232 -33.32 10.88 26.55
C CYS A 232 -33.52 12.37 26.21
N GLY A 233 -33.66 13.23 27.22
CA GLY A 233 -33.74 14.68 27.04
C GLY A 233 -32.48 15.28 26.41
N VAL A 234 -31.29 14.84 26.86
CA VAL A 234 -30.00 15.26 26.28
C VAL A 234 -29.90 14.88 24.81
N GLU A 235 -30.33 13.68 24.41
CA GLU A 235 -30.31 13.28 23.00
C GLU A 235 -31.23 14.13 22.11
N ILE A 236 -32.40 14.56 22.63
CA ILE A 236 -33.30 15.46 21.91
C ILE A 236 -32.67 16.85 21.75
N VAL A 237 -32.03 17.37 22.79
CA VAL A 237 -31.32 18.67 22.72
C VAL A 237 -30.13 18.59 21.77
N CYS A 238 -29.33 17.53 21.84
CA CYS A 238 -28.22 17.29 20.92
C CYS A 238 -28.73 17.15 19.48
N MET A 239 -29.86 16.48 19.23
CA MET A 239 -30.47 16.40 17.91
C MET A 239 -30.85 17.79 17.36
N ALA A 240 -31.49 18.62 18.20
CA ALA A 240 -31.88 19.97 17.83
C ALA A 240 -30.67 20.87 17.50
N PHE A 241 -29.54 20.63 18.16
CA PHE A 241 -28.26 21.28 17.88
C PHE A 241 -27.58 20.73 16.61
N GLU A 242 -27.40 19.41 16.50
CA GLU A 242 -26.57 18.77 15.47
C GLU A 242 -27.15 18.92 14.05
N LEU A 243 -28.48 18.89 13.89
CA LEU A 243 -29.13 18.98 12.58
C LEU A 243 -28.91 20.32 11.83
N PRO A 244 -29.07 21.49 12.47
CA PRO A 244 -28.66 22.75 11.87
C PRO A 244 -27.13 22.91 11.86
N TRP A 245 -26.42 22.46 12.90
CA TRP A 245 -24.98 22.67 13.01
C TRP A 245 -24.16 21.96 11.93
N ILE A 246 -24.51 20.72 11.57
CA ILE A 246 -23.87 20.01 10.46
C ILE A 246 -24.07 20.73 9.11
N ALA A 247 -25.16 21.50 8.96
CA ALA A 247 -25.40 22.32 7.78
C ALA A 247 -24.43 23.51 7.71
N ILE A 248 -24.14 24.11 8.87
CA ILE A 248 -23.17 25.20 9.01
C ILE A 248 -21.78 24.69 8.66
N VAL A 249 -21.40 23.52 9.19
CA VAL A 249 -20.14 22.83 8.83
C VAL A 249 -20.06 22.63 7.32
N TYR A 250 -21.07 22.01 6.71
CA TYR A 250 -21.07 21.71 5.28
C TYR A 250 -20.97 22.96 4.40
N ARG A 251 -21.65 24.06 4.77
CA ARG A 251 -21.59 25.33 4.03
C ARG A 251 -20.27 26.07 4.20
N ARG A 252 -19.55 25.85 5.31
CA ARG A 252 -18.27 26.53 5.59
C ARG A 252 -17.11 25.96 4.79
N PHE A 253 -17.24 24.74 4.24
CA PHE A 253 -16.24 24.10 3.40
C PHE A 253 -16.72 24.01 1.93
N PRO A 254 -16.35 24.97 1.05
CA PRO A 254 -16.71 24.93 -0.37
C PRO A 254 -16.29 23.63 -1.07
N ALA A 255 -15.12 23.09 -0.69
CA ALA A 255 -14.59 21.82 -1.22
C ALA A 255 -15.57 20.65 -1.11
N LEU A 256 -16.37 20.58 -0.03
CA LEU A 256 -17.38 19.53 0.15
C LEU A 256 -18.54 19.68 -0.85
N ILE A 257 -18.91 20.92 -1.16
CA ILE A 257 -20.00 21.24 -2.09
C ILE A 257 -19.57 20.87 -3.52
N ASP A 258 -18.33 21.19 -3.90
CA ASP A 258 -17.82 20.92 -5.24
C ASP A 258 -17.58 19.42 -5.47
N ALA A 259 -17.04 18.72 -4.47
CA ALA A 259 -16.92 17.26 -4.50
C ALA A 259 -18.30 16.58 -4.67
N GLN A 260 -19.33 17.09 -3.99
CA GLN A 260 -20.68 16.55 -4.10
C GLN A 260 -21.32 16.80 -5.47
N LYS A 261 -21.09 17.96 -6.10
CA LYS A 261 -21.55 18.23 -7.48
C LYS A 261 -20.90 17.27 -8.49
N SER A 262 -19.59 17.03 -8.37
CA SER A 262 -18.85 16.08 -9.21
C SER A 262 -19.35 14.64 -9.06
N LYS A 263 -19.71 14.25 -7.83
CA LYS A 263 -20.31 12.95 -7.52
C LYS A 263 -21.69 12.78 -8.19
N GLU A 264 -22.53 13.81 -8.15
CA GLU A 264 -23.86 13.80 -8.75
C GLU A 264 -23.81 13.79 -10.29
N SER A 265 -22.92 14.56 -10.92
CA SER A 265 -22.73 14.55 -12.38
C SER A 265 -22.26 13.18 -12.86
N SER A 266 -21.29 12.57 -12.17
CA SER A 266 -20.79 11.22 -12.48
C SER A 266 -21.86 10.14 -12.29
N ALA A 267 -22.75 10.29 -11.30
CA ALA A 267 -23.87 9.37 -11.09
C ALA A 267 -24.95 9.53 -12.17
N GLN A 268 -25.17 10.76 -12.66
CA GLN A 268 -26.11 11.05 -13.73
C GLN A 268 -25.61 10.49 -15.07
N GLN A 269 -24.33 10.68 -15.40
CA GLN A 269 -23.68 10.09 -16.57
C GLN A 269 -23.81 8.55 -16.60
N ARG A 270 -23.55 7.89 -15.46
CA ARG A 270 -23.74 6.44 -15.32
C ARG A 270 -25.20 5.99 -15.50
N ARG A 271 -26.17 6.80 -15.07
CA ARG A 271 -27.61 6.50 -15.28
C ARG A 271 -28.03 6.67 -16.73
N GLU A 272 -27.48 7.65 -17.43
CA GLU A 272 -27.69 7.87 -18.86
C GLU A 272 -27.15 6.68 -19.67
N GLU A 273 -25.94 6.21 -19.36
CA GLU A 273 -25.30 5.02 -19.96
C GLU A 273 -26.04 3.70 -19.64
N HIS A 274 -26.67 3.60 -18.45
CA HIS A 274 -27.45 2.42 -18.11
C HIS A 274 -28.81 2.40 -18.81
N ARG A 275 -29.41 3.57 -19.06
CA ARG A 275 -30.69 3.71 -19.77
C ARG A 275 -30.62 3.25 -21.23
N THR A 276 -29.45 3.29 -21.86
CA THR A 276 -29.25 2.81 -23.24
C THR A 276 -29.03 1.29 -23.32
N THR A 277 -28.91 0.57 -22.19
CA THR A 277 -28.42 -0.83 -22.18
C THR A 277 -29.40 -1.86 -21.57
N GLU A 278 -30.64 -1.52 -21.21
CA GLU A 278 -31.56 -2.50 -20.57
C GLU A 278 -32.59 -3.16 -21.50
N ARG A 279 -32.28 -4.39 -21.91
CA ARG A 279 -33.24 -5.53 -21.92
C ARG A 279 -32.49 -6.81 -21.55
N HIS A 280 -32.63 -7.31 -20.31
CA HIS A 280 -32.85 -8.72 -19.96
C HIS A 280 -32.74 -8.96 -18.43
N PRO A 281 -33.80 -9.43 -17.75
CA PRO A 281 -33.88 -9.50 -16.28
C PRO A 281 -33.29 -10.78 -15.63
N ALA A 282 -32.58 -11.63 -16.37
CA ALA A 282 -32.19 -12.97 -15.88
C ALA A 282 -30.79 -13.08 -15.22
N VAL A 283 -29.98 -12.00 -15.17
CA VAL A 283 -28.55 -12.09 -14.81
C VAL A 283 -28.23 -11.65 -13.37
N LEU A 284 -29.23 -11.33 -12.54
CA LEU A 284 -28.99 -10.73 -11.21
C LEU A 284 -28.45 -11.73 -10.16
N LEU A 285 -28.90 -12.99 -10.19
CA LEU A 285 -28.51 -14.01 -9.20
C LEU A 285 -27.16 -14.67 -9.51
N SER A 286 -26.81 -14.83 -10.79
CA SER A 286 -25.51 -15.35 -11.21
C SER A 286 -24.41 -14.30 -11.01
N SER A 287 -24.71 -13.02 -11.24
CA SER A 287 -23.76 -11.92 -11.00
C SER A 287 -23.46 -11.71 -9.51
N LEU A 288 -24.42 -11.95 -8.61
CA LEU A 288 -24.19 -11.93 -7.15
C LEU A 288 -23.23 -13.04 -6.69
N ARG A 289 -23.40 -14.30 -7.15
CA ARG A 289 -22.50 -15.41 -6.80
C ARG A 289 -21.08 -15.21 -7.34
N ILE A 290 -20.94 -14.73 -8.58
CA ILE A 290 -19.63 -14.46 -9.20
C ILE A 290 -18.93 -13.29 -8.49
N ARG A 291 -19.66 -12.23 -8.12
CA ARG A 291 -19.11 -11.10 -7.34
C ARG A 291 -18.71 -11.49 -5.91
N LEU A 292 -19.50 -12.34 -5.24
CA LEU A 292 -19.16 -12.84 -3.90
C LEU A 292 -17.91 -13.72 -3.93
N GLY A 293 -17.80 -14.62 -4.92
CA GLY A 293 -16.63 -15.49 -5.10
C GLY A 293 -15.34 -14.72 -5.41
N ALA A 294 -15.43 -13.72 -6.30
CA ALA A 294 -14.30 -12.84 -6.60
C ALA A 294 -13.90 -11.95 -5.40
N GLY A 295 -14.88 -11.50 -4.61
CA GLY A 295 -14.64 -10.72 -3.39
C GLY A 295 -13.93 -11.52 -2.30
N ILE A 296 -14.37 -12.76 -2.03
CA ILE A 296 -13.74 -13.64 -1.03
C ILE A 296 -12.30 -13.97 -1.43
N LYS A 297 -12.06 -14.29 -2.72
CA LYS A 297 -10.71 -14.57 -3.20
C LYS A 297 -9.77 -13.38 -3.00
N ARG A 298 -10.25 -12.16 -3.20
CA ARG A 298 -9.49 -10.93 -2.97
C ARG A 298 -9.19 -10.71 -1.48
N THR A 299 -10.21 -10.84 -0.62
CA THR A 299 -10.04 -10.77 0.83
C THR A 299 -9.00 -11.79 1.35
N VAL A 300 -9.01 -13.02 0.83
CA VAL A 300 -8.02 -14.05 1.20
C VAL A 300 -6.59 -13.67 0.79
N ILE A 301 -6.41 -13.08 -0.38
CA ILE A 301 -5.10 -12.59 -0.83
C ILE A 301 -4.64 -11.44 0.06
N ASP A 302 -5.54 -10.52 0.40
CA ASP A 302 -5.23 -9.36 1.24
C ASP A 302 -4.84 -9.78 2.67
N TRP A 303 -5.53 -10.78 3.24
CA TRP A 303 -5.14 -11.39 4.52
C TRP A 303 -3.81 -12.14 4.46
N LYS A 304 -3.55 -12.84 3.35
CA LYS A 304 -2.27 -13.52 3.14
C LYS A 304 -1.13 -12.49 3.07
N GLU A 305 -1.29 -11.40 2.32
CA GLU A 305 -0.32 -10.31 2.25
C GLU A 305 -0.10 -9.67 3.63
N PHE A 306 -1.17 -9.44 4.40
CA PHE A 306 -1.09 -8.86 5.75
C PHE A 306 -0.35 -9.76 6.75
N SER A 307 -0.57 -11.08 6.71
CA SER A 307 0.08 -12.04 7.62
C SER A 307 1.61 -12.13 7.46
N HIS A 308 2.14 -11.76 6.28
CA HIS A 308 3.57 -11.79 6.00
C HIS A 308 4.27 -10.45 6.33
N GLN A 309 3.54 -9.44 6.82
CA GLN A 309 4.13 -8.15 7.18
C GLN A 309 4.77 -8.18 8.57
N PRO A 310 5.89 -7.46 8.79
CA PRO A 310 6.57 -7.40 10.08
C PRO A 310 5.69 -6.82 11.21
N ILE A 311 4.70 -5.98 10.88
CA ILE A 311 3.76 -5.40 11.85
C ILE A 311 2.65 -6.37 12.29
N PHE A 312 2.46 -7.50 11.60
CA PHE A 312 1.33 -8.41 11.81
C PHE A 312 1.21 -8.88 13.26
N LEU A 313 2.32 -9.25 13.90
CA LEU A 313 2.32 -9.70 15.29
C LEU A 313 2.00 -8.57 16.27
N SER A 314 2.42 -7.33 15.98
CA SER A 314 2.04 -6.16 16.76
C SER A 314 0.54 -5.87 16.62
N SER A 315 0.00 -6.01 15.39
CA SER A 315 -1.45 -5.91 15.12
C SER A 315 -2.26 -7.04 15.78
N LEU A 316 -1.72 -8.26 15.84
CA LEU A 316 -2.34 -9.37 16.55
C LEU A 316 -2.35 -9.15 18.07
N ALA A 317 -1.26 -8.61 18.63
CA ALA A 317 -1.16 -8.28 20.05
C ALA A 317 -2.18 -7.21 20.47
N ILE A 318 -2.32 -6.12 19.70
CA ILE A 318 -3.37 -5.12 19.98
C ILE A 318 -4.77 -5.69 19.82
N SER A 319 -5.01 -6.62 18.88
CA SER A 319 -6.31 -7.28 18.78
C SER A 319 -6.61 -8.19 19.97
N CYS A 320 -5.61 -8.89 20.50
CA CYS A 320 -5.80 -9.72 21.69
C CYS A 320 -6.10 -8.90 22.96
N LEU A 321 -5.66 -7.64 23.02
CA LEU A 321 -6.08 -6.72 24.09
C LEU A 321 -7.60 -6.49 24.10
N TYR A 322 -8.26 -6.51 22.94
CA TYR A 322 -9.72 -6.36 22.86
C TYR A 322 -10.47 -7.62 23.34
N LEU A 323 -9.78 -8.75 23.47
CA LEU A 323 -10.34 -9.98 24.06
C LEU A 323 -10.42 -9.92 25.60
N THR A 324 -9.76 -8.93 26.24
CA THR A 324 -9.70 -8.83 27.70
C THR A 324 -11.08 -8.61 28.32
N VAL A 325 -11.44 -9.45 29.29
CA VAL A 325 -12.60 -9.20 30.17
C VAL A 325 -12.21 -8.42 31.43
N LEU A 326 -10.91 -8.15 31.63
CA LEU A 326 -10.33 -7.51 32.83
C LEU A 326 -10.24 -6.00 32.66
N SER A 327 -11.36 -5.40 32.32
CA SER A 327 -11.49 -4.02 31.85
C SER A 327 -12.82 -3.48 32.36
N PHE A 328 -12.93 -2.21 32.76
CA PHE A 328 -14.21 -1.58 33.18
C PHE A 328 -15.23 -1.40 32.04
N ASP A 329 -15.35 -2.38 31.16
CA ASP A 329 -16.37 -2.50 30.14
C ASP A 329 -17.67 -3.09 30.72
N GLY A 330 -18.68 -3.24 29.87
CA GLY A 330 -19.99 -3.74 30.26
C GLY A 330 -19.94 -5.12 30.92
N THR A 331 -19.03 -6.00 30.50
CA THR A 331 -18.97 -7.40 30.99
C THR A 331 -18.38 -7.50 32.39
N MET A 332 -17.26 -6.80 32.66
CA MET A 332 -16.70 -6.73 34.00
C MET A 332 -17.60 -5.97 34.96
N LEU A 333 -18.27 -4.91 34.50
CA LEU A 333 -19.26 -4.23 35.33
C LEU A 333 -20.39 -5.17 35.73
N SER A 334 -20.84 -6.00 34.79
CA SER A 334 -21.88 -7.00 35.05
C SER A 334 -21.45 -7.92 36.21
N TYR A 335 -20.20 -8.40 36.18
CA TYR A 335 -19.63 -9.19 37.26
C TYR A 335 -19.51 -8.39 38.57
N LEU A 336 -18.88 -7.22 38.56
CA LEU A 336 -18.69 -6.40 39.76
C LEU A 336 -20.02 -6.02 40.44
N LYS A 337 -21.07 -5.80 39.66
CA LYS A 337 -22.39 -5.50 40.21
C LYS A 337 -23.07 -6.73 40.81
N SER A 338 -22.82 -7.93 40.26
CA SER A 338 -23.28 -9.20 40.84
C SER A 338 -22.60 -9.49 42.19
N GLU A 339 -21.37 -9.03 42.40
CA GLU A 339 -20.62 -9.13 43.67
C GLU A 339 -21.01 -8.06 44.71
N THR A 340 -22.09 -7.32 44.49
CA THR A 340 -22.70 -6.35 45.42
C THR A 340 -21.86 -5.10 45.78
N TYR A 341 -20.91 -4.71 44.92
CA TYR A 341 -20.21 -3.42 45.07
C TYR A 341 -21.19 -2.24 44.88
N SER A 342 -21.02 -1.16 45.65
CA SER A 342 -21.91 0.00 45.58
C SER A 342 -21.68 0.83 44.32
N ASP A 343 -22.76 1.36 43.73
CA ASP A 343 -22.69 2.19 42.51
C ASP A 343 -21.76 3.42 42.65
N PRO A 344 -21.73 4.16 43.78
CA PRO A 344 -20.79 5.26 43.97
C PRO A 344 -19.32 4.80 44.02
N PHE A 345 -19.05 3.64 44.61
CA PHE A 345 -17.69 3.08 44.65
C PHE A 345 -17.22 2.68 43.24
N LEU A 346 -18.08 2.01 42.47
CA LEU A 346 -17.80 1.64 41.08
C LEU A 346 -17.59 2.88 40.20
N ALA A 347 -18.37 3.95 40.39
CA ALA A 347 -18.18 5.23 39.71
C ALA A 347 -16.84 5.89 40.09
N GLY A 348 -16.46 5.85 41.38
CA GLY A 348 -15.17 6.37 41.85
C GLY A 348 -13.97 5.61 41.27
N MET A 349 -14.00 4.28 41.29
CA MET A 349 -12.94 3.45 40.71
C MET A 349 -12.82 3.63 39.20
N ARG A 350 -13.92 3.92 38.49
CA ARG A 350 -13.88 4.32 37.09
C ARG A 350 -13.23 5.68 36.87
N GLY A 351 -13.49 6.64 37.74
CA GLY A 351 -12.80 7.94 37.70
C GLY A 351 -11.29 7.77 37.79
N LEU A 352 -10.83 6.92 38.71
CA LEU A 352 -9.40 6.56 38.82
C LEU A 352 -8.89 5.81 37.59
N ASN A 353 -9.69 4.91 37.00
CA ASN A 353 -9.35 4.22 35.76
C ASN A 353 -9.17 5.20 34.57
N VAL A 354 -10.00 6.24 34.50
CA VAL A 354 -9.88 7.32 33.50
C VAL A 354 -8.60 8.11 33.71
N VAL A 355 -8.27 8.48 34.95
CA VAL A 355 -7.01 9.18 35.28
C VAL A 355 -5.80 8.34 34.88
N ALA A 356 -5.81 7.04 35.19
CA ALA A 356 -4.74 6.12 34.79
C ALA A 356 -4.64 5.98 33.26
N GLY A 357 -5.77 5.94 32.55
CA GLY A 357 -5.76 5.94 31.08
C GLY A 357 -5.18 7.21 30.48
N LEU A 358 -5.53 8.39 31.02
CA LEU A 358 -4.94 9.66 30.62
C LEU A 358 -3.43 9.70 30.93
N ALA A 359 -3.01 9.16 32.08
CA ALA A 359 -1.60 9.04 32.43
C ALA A 359 -0.83 8.16 31.43
N GLY A 360 -1.42 7.08 30.91
CA GLY A 360 -0.85 6.28 29.82
C GLY A 360 -0.56 7.08 28.56
N THR A 361 -1.47 8.00 28.19
CA THR A 361 -1.26 8.88 27.02
C THR A 361 -0.14 9.90 27.21
N LEU A 362 0.11 10.34 28.45
CA LEU A 362 1.24 11.19 28.81
C LEU A 362 2.56 10.40 28.95
N ALA A 363 2.47 9.12 29.34
CA ALA A 363 3.64 8.25 29.52
C ALA A 363 4.27 7.83 28.18
N MET A 364 3.46 7.57 27.16
CA MET A 364 3.94 7.09 25.85
C MET A 364 5.03 7.97 25.21
N PRO A 365 4.86 9.31 25.07
CA PRO A 365 5.89 10.16 24.48
C PRO A 365 7.20 10.19 25.29
N VAL A 366 7.08 10.11 26.62
CA VAL A 366 8.25 10.08 27.53
C VAL A 366 9.01 8.76 27.39
N MET A 367 8.28 7.65 27.33
CA MET A 367 8.85 6.31 27.12
C MET A 367 9.50 6.21 25.75
N GLU A 368 8.87 6.72 24.69
CA GLU A 368 9.44 6.75 23.35
C GLU A 368 10.75 7.54 23.31
N ARG A 369 10.79 8.75 23.89
CA ARG A 369 12.01 9.58 23.90
C ARG A 369 13.18 8.91 24.61
N LYS A 370 12.91 8.07 25.63
CA LYS A 370 13.95 7.42 26.44
C LYS A 370 14.35 6.03 25.93
N LEU A 371 13.39 5.26 25.41
CA LEU A 371 13.56 3.83 25.12
C LEU A 371 13.46 3.52 23.62
N GLY A 372 12.95 4.43 22.80
CA GLY A 372 12.56 4.17 21.42
C GLY A 372 11.17 3.52 21.31
N LEU A 373 10.53 3.66 20.15
CA LEU A 373 9.13 3.30 19.94
C LEU A 373 8.81 1.82 20.22
N VAL A 374 9.60 0.90 19.65
CA VAL A 374 9.37 -0.56 19.76
C VAL A 374 9.55 -1.05 21.20
N ARG A 375 10.57 -0.53 21.91
CA ARG A 375 10.82 -0.88 23.31
C ARG A 375 9.79 -0.27 24.24
N ALA A 376 9.34 0.96 23.98
CA ALA A 376 8.24 1.58 24.70
C ALA A 376 6.95 0.75 24.55
N GLY A 377 6.65 0.23 23.35
CA GLY A 377 5.55 -0.70 23.13
C GLY A 377 5.69 -1.98 23.96
N ASN A 378 6.86 -2.64 23.93
CA ASN A 378 7.11 -3.85 24.73
C ASN A 378 6.95 -3.62 26.24
N TRP A 379 7.51 -2.54 26.78
CA TRP A 379 7.34 -2.20 28.19
C TRP A 379 5.88 -1.93 28.56
N SER A 380 5.14 -1.29 27.66
CA SER A 380 3.73 -0.95 27.89
C SER A 380 2.86 -2.20 28.00
N ILE A 381 3.00 -3.16 27.08
CA ILE A 381 2.22 -4.41 27.12
C ILE A 381 2.64 -5.34 28.29
N TRP A 382 3.92 -5.39 28.65
CA TRP A 382 4.37 -6.14 29.83
C TRP A 382 3.91 -5.50 31.14
N SER A 383 3.94 -4.18 31.23
CA SER A 383 3.38 -3.44 32.36
C SER A 383 1.90 -3.79 32.56
N GLU A 384 1.13 -3.87 31.46
CA GLU A 384 -0.27 -4.31 31.52
C GLU A 384 -0.42 -5.73 32.06
N VAL A 385 0.31 -6.72 31.52
CA VAL A 385 0.26 -8.11 31.97
C VAL A 385 0.64 -8.23 33.46
N LEU A 386 1.72 -7.55 33.88
CA LEU A 386 2.17 -7.54 35.28
C LEU A 386 1.13 -6.93 36.22
N CYS A 387 0.43 -5.88 35.80
CA CYS A 387 -0.64 -5.27 36.58
C CYS A 387 -1.92 -6.12 36.62
N LEU A 388 -2.17 -6.96 35.62
CA LEU A 388 -3.33 -7.87 35.58
C LEU A 388 -3.11 -9.19 36.33
N LEU A 389 -1.86 -9.61 36.54
CA LEU A 389 -1.55 -10.83 37.31
C LEU A 389 -2.17 -10.83 38.72
N PRO A 390 -2.05 -9.75 39.54
CA PRO A 390 -2.75 -9.66 40.82
C PRO A 390 -4.27 -9.72 40.72
N VAL A 391 -4.85 -9.23 39.61
CA VAL A 391 -6.30 -9.25 39.36
C VAL A 391 -6.77 -10.69 39.17
N VAL A 392 -6.03 -11.49 38.38
CA VAL A 392 -6.33 -12.92 38.20
C VAL A 392 -6.17 -13.66 39.53
N ILE A 393 -5.11 -13.39 40.29
CA ILE A 393 -4.91 -13.99 41.62
C ILE A 393 -6.08 -13.67 42.55
N ALA A 394 -6.62 -12.45 42.52
CA ALA A 394 -7.78 -12.06 43.34
C ALA A 394 -9.05 -12.86 43.03
N PHE A 395 -9.21 -13.41 41.82
CA PHE A 395 -10.34 -14.30 41.49
C PHE A 395 -10.22 -15.71 42.08
N TYR A 396 -9.01 -16.16 42.45
CA TYR A 396 -8.75 -17.50 43.01
C TYR A 396 -8.42 -17.47 44.50
N VAL A 397 -7.72 -16.43 44.95
CA VAL A 397 -7.25 -16.26 46.32
C VAL A 397 -8.09 -15.15 46.97
N GLY A 398 -8.91 -15.52 47.96
CA GLY A 398 -9.78 -14.58 48.67
C GLY A 398 -11.13 -14.29 48.00
N ALA A 399 -11.55 -15.14 47.06
CA ALA A 399 -12.90 -15.07 46.48
C ALA A 399 -13.96 -15.19 47.58
N PRO A 400 -14.99 -14.33 47.60
CA PRO A 400 -16.02 -14.36 48.63
C PRO A 400 -16.78 -15.70 48.59
N GLN A 401 -16.97 -16.34 49.75
CA GLN A 401 -17.97 -17.40 49.91
C GLN A 401 -19.37 -16.75 49.88
N GLU A 402 -20.35 -17.44 49.28
CA GLU A 402 -21.72 -16.93 49.07
C GLU A 402 -22.26 -16.18 50.31
N GLY A 403 -22.51 -14.87 50.17
CA GLY A 403 -23.08 -14.01 51.21
C GLY A 403 -22.09 -13.18 52.03
N ASN A 404 -20.77 -13.39 51.92
CA ASN A 404 -19.76 -12.60 52.63
C ASN A 404 -19.03 -11.59 51.74
N ARG A 405 -18.73 -10.39 52.27
CA ARG A 405 -17.93 -9.39 51.55
C ARG A 405 -16.48 -9.87 51.39
N ALA A 406 -15.94 -9.73 50.19
CA ALA A 406 -14.53 -10.01 49.92
C ALA A 406 -13.62 -9.16 50.83
N PRO A 407 -12.46 -9.68 51.27
CA PRO A 407 -11.50 -8.91 52.05
C PRO A 407 -11.06 -7.62 51.35
N ALA A 408 -10.80 -6.55 52.12
CA ALA A 408 -10.39 -5.26 51.55
C ALA A 408 -9.12 -5.34 50.67
N TRP A 409 -8.21 -6.27 51.00
CA TRP A 409 -7.02 -6.52 50.18
C TRP A 409 -7.36 -7.14 48.81
N ASN A 410 -8.40 -7.97 48.71
CA ASN A 410 -8.83 -8.58 47.45
C ASN A 410 -9.39 -7.48 46.51
N ALA A 411 -10.26 -6.61 47.04
CA ALA A 411 -10.74 -5.46 46.30
C ALA A 411 -9.59 -4.51 45.88
N ALA A 412 -8.60 -4.29 46.76
CA ALA A 412 -7.44 -3.47 46.42
C ALA A 412 -6.61 -4.07 45.25
N LEU A 413 -6.40 -5.39 45.22
CA LEU A 413 -5.72 -6.07 44.12
C LEU A 413 -6.54 -6.04 42.82
N LEU A 414 -7.85 -6.33 42.92
CA LEU A 414 -8.77 -6.35 41.78
C LEU A 414 -8.85 -4.97 41.12
N PHE A 415 -9.26 -3.95 41.88
CA PHE A 415 -9.47 -2.60 41.34
C PHE A 415 -8.16 -1.86 41.08
N GLY A 416 -7.13 -2.05 41.92
CA GLY A 416 -5.81 -1.46 41.75
C GLY A 416 -5.07 -2.01 40.53
N GLY A 417 -5.07 -3.33 40.34
CA GLY A 417 -4.47 -3.98 39.17
C GLY A 417 -5.16 -3.58 37.87
N MET A 418 -6.51 -3.55 37.84
CA MET A 418 -7.27 -3.06 36.68
C MET A 418 -7.08 -1.57 36.39
N MET A 419 -6.78 -0.76 37.40
CA MET A 419 -6.49 0.66 37.23
C MET A 419 -5.09 0.83 36.62
N LEU A 420 -4.07 0.22 37.22
CA LEU A 420 -2.68 0.36 36.77
C LEU A 420 -2.46 -0.24 35.38
N SER A 421 -3.16 -1.32 35.04
CA SER A 421 -3.10 -1.94 33.70
C SER A 421 -3.48 -0.96 32.57
N ARG A 422 -4.29 0.08 32.85
CA ARG A 422 -4.66 1.10 31.85
C ARG A 422 -3.49 1.94 31.39
N VAL A 423 -2.51 2.19 32.25
CA VAL A 423 -1.32 2.97 31.85
C VAL A 423 -0.60 2.22 30.73
N GLY A 424 -0.39 0.91 30.91
CA GLY A 424 0.21 0.02 29.91
C GLY A 424 -0.64 -0.10 28.63
N LEU A 425 -1.95 -0.35 28.77
CA LEU A 425 -2.85 -0.52 27.63
C LEU A 425 -2.87 0.71 26.71
N TRP A 426 -3.08 1.91 27.28
CA TRP A 426 -3.19 3.13 26.48
C TRP A 426 -1.84 3.59 25.92
N ALA A 427 -0.74 3.35 26.64
CA ALA A 427 0.58 3.60 26.10
C ALA A 427 0.90 2.65 24.94
N PHE A 428 0.54 1.37 25.06
CA PHE A 428 0.71 0.38 24.00
C PHE A 428 -0.16 0.67 22.77
N ASP A 429 -1.43 1.03 22.94
CA ASP A 429 -2.33 1.41 21.83
C ASP A 429 -1.73 2.56 21.00
N LEU A 430 -1.18 3.58 21.67
CA LEU A 430 -0.52 4.70 21.01
C LEU A 430 0.81 4.31 20.34
N CYS A 431 1.63 3.48 20.99
CA CYS A 431 2.86 2.94 20.40
C CYS A 431 2.55 2.11 19.16
N GLN A 432 1.59 1.18 19.24
CA GLN A 432 1.18 0.32 18.14
C GLN A 432 0.60 1.12 16.99
N LEU A 433 -0.25 2.11 17.27
CA LEU A 433 -0.80 2.99 16.24
C LEU A 433 0.32 3.71 15.49
N LYS A 434 1.34 4.19 16.22
CA LYS A 434 2.50 4.86 15.63
C LYS A 434 3.41 3.88 14.87
N GLU A 435 3.64 2.66 15.37
CA GLU A 435 4.35 1.59 14.66
C GLU A 435 3.64 1.24 13.34
N LEU A 436 2.31 1.10 13.38
CA LEU A 436 1.49 0.85 12.19
C LEU A 436 1.58 2.02 11.20
N GLN A 437 1.50 3.26 11.68
CA GLN A 437 1.62 4.45 10.83
C GLN A 437 3.00 4.55 10.16
N ILE A 438 4.08 4.24 10.87
CA ILE A 438 5.44 4.24 10.31
C ILE A 438 5.59 3.11 9.29
N ALA A 439 5.17 1.89 9.63
CA ALA A 439 5.19 0.76 8.71
C ALA A 439 4.34 1.02 7.44
N LEU A 440 3.24 1.76 7.58
CA LEU A 440 2.40 2.20 6.45
C LEU A 440 3.01 3.37 5.67
N ALA A 441 3.79 4.24 6.31
CA ALA A 441 4.48 5.36 5.68
C ALA A 441 5.65 4.89 4.80
N GLU A 442 6.28 3.77 5.18
CA GLU A 442 7.37 3.11 4.46
C GLU A 442 6.89 2.13 3.37
N HIS A 443 5.58 1.83 3.31
CA HIS A 443 5.04 0.83 2.38
C HIS A 443 4.89 1.39 0.94
N PRO A 444 5.33 0.64 -0.11
CA PRO A 444 5.27 1.04 -1.53
C PRO A 444 3.92 1.51 -2.07
N ARG A 445 2.80 1.20 -1.38
CA ARG A 445 1.43 1.61 -1.76
C ARG A 445 0.90 2.85 -1.00
N ARG A 446 1.78 3.70 -0.44
CA ARG A 446 1.40 4.94 0.30
C ARG A 446 0.42 5.85 -0.46
N ASN A 447 0.58 5.97 -1.78
CA ASN A 447 -0.25 6.86 -2.63
C ASN A 447 -1.62 6.27 -2.99
N SER A 448 -1.86 4.99 -2.71
CA SER A 448 -3.22 4.46 -2.69
C SER A 448 -3.77 4.67 -1.28
N LEU A 449 -4.56 5.73 -1.07
CA LEU A 449 -5.39 5.91 0.13
C LEU A 449 -6.16 4.62 0.48
N CYS A 450 -6.48 3.82 -0.54
CA CYS A 450 -7.04 2.48 -0.43
C CYS A 450 -6.12 1.50 0.31
N GLY A 451 -4.82 1.38 0.00
CA GLY A 451 -3.92 0.40 0.64
C GLY A 451 -3.64 0.68 2.12
N SER A 452 -3.52 1.94 2.53
CA SER A 452 -3.39 2.34 3.94
C SER A 452 -4.69 2.13 4.70
N SER A 453 -5.82 2.62 4.15
CA SER A 453 -7.15 2.43 4.75
C SER A 453 -7.56 0.95 4.82
N HIS A 454 -7.18 0.16 3.83
CA HIS A 454 -7.49 -1.26 3.74
C HIS A 454 -6.72 -2.06 4.79
N ARG A 455 -5.42 -1.80 4.97
CA ARG A 455 -4.61 -2.48 6.01
C ARG A 455 -4.98 -2.07 7.42
N THR A 456 -5.24 -0.79 7.64
CA THR A 456 -5.81 -0.33 8.91
C THR A 456 -7.18 -0.98 9.14
N GLY A 457 -7.98 -1.18 8.07
CA GLY A 457 -9.24 -1.92 8.07
C GLY A 457 -9.10 -3.40 8.44
N LEU A 458 -8.06 -4.09 7.98
CA LEU A 458 -7.77 -5.48 8.37
C LEU A 458 -7.42 -5.60 9.85
N GLN A 459 -6.64 -4.66 10.41
CA GLN A 459 -6.41 -4.60 11.85
C GLN A 459 -7.70 -4.36 12.64
N TYR A 460 -8.54 -3.40 12.23
CA TYR A 460 -9.83 -3.17 12.88
C TYR A 460 -10.76 -4.39 12.78
N SER A 461 -10.66 -5.15 11.69
CA SER A 461 -11.35 -6.44 11.57
C SER A 461 -10.84 -7.47 12.59
N LEU A 462 -9.52 -7.61 12.79
CA LEU A 462 -8.97 -8.47 13.85
C LEU A 462 -9.46 -8.04 15.25
N GLN A 463 -9.46 -6.74 15.54
CA GLN A 463 -9.95 -6.21 16.83
C GLN A 463 -11.44 -6.53 17.03
N SER A 464 -12.25 -6.34 15.98
CA SER A 464 -13.69 -6.65 16.04
C SER A 464 -13.95 -8.13 16.28
N VAL A 465 -13.17 -9.01 15.65
CA VAL A 465 -13.25 -10.46 15.86
C VAL A 465 -12.87 -10.82 17.29
N ALA A 466 -11.81 -10.23 17.84
CA ALA A 466 -11.41 -10.46 19.23
C ALA A 466 -12.48 -10.00 20.23
N ASP A 467 -13.13 -8.86 20.01
CA ASP A 467 -14.27 -8.39 20.80
C ASP A 467 -15.47 -9.36 20.71
N MET A 468 -15.76 -9.91 19.52
CA MET A 468 -16.81 -10.92 19.37
C MET A 468 -16.48 -12.21 20.13
N ILE A 469 -15.21 -12.65 20.10
CA ILE A 469 -14.75 -13.82 20.86
C ILE A 469 -14.91 -13.58 22.37
N LYS A 470 -14.58 -12.37 22.85
CA LYS A 470 -14.83 -11.97 24.25
C LYS A 470 -16.30 -12.15 24.63
N TYR A 471 -17.24 -11.66 23.81
CA TYR A 471 -18.66 -11.81 24.10
C TYR A 471 -19.14 -13.28 24.01
N ILE A 472 -18.59 -14.07 23.08
CA ILE A 472 -18.87 -15.52 23.02
C ILE A 472 -18.39 -16.20 24.31
N LEU A 473 -17.17 -15.87 24.78
CA LEU A 473 -16.62 -16.40 26.02
C LEU A 473 -17.54 -16.10 27.22
N THR A 474 -18.04 -14.87 27.34
CA THR A 474 -18.95 -14.46 28.42
C THR A 474 -20.39 -14.94 28.22
N MET A 475 -20.81 -15.30 27.00
CA MET A 475 -22.08 -16.00 26.75
C MET A 475 -22.02 -17.46 27.19
N VAL A 476 -20.94 -18.16 26.85
CA VAL A 476 -20.72 -19.56 27.27
C VAL A 476 -20.55 -19.62 28.79
N LEU A 477 -19.76 -18.70 29.35
CA LEU A 477 -19.51 -18.56 30.79
C LEU A 477 -20.41 -17.49 31.41
N SER A 478 -21.72 -17.59 31.19
CA SER A 478 -22.70 -16.55 31.54
C SER A 478 -23.03 -16.41 33.03
N ARG A 479 -22.57 -17.35 33.87
CA ARG A 479 -22.76 -17.30 35.33
C ARG A 479 -21.62 -16.53 35.99
N PRO A 480 -21.89 -15.58 36.92
CA PRO A 480 -20.84 -14.86 37.63
C PRO A 480 -19.79 -15.76 38.30
N SER A 481 -20.19 -16.91 38.84
CA SER A 481 -19.27 -17.89 39.45
C SER A 481 -18.27 -18.52 38.48
N GLN A 482 -18.56 -18.50 37.18
CA GLN A 482 -17.69 -19.00 36.11
C GLN A 482 -16.80 -17.91 35.53
N PHE A 483 -17.01 -16.64 35.91
CA PHE A 483 -16.27 -15.50 35.37
C PHE A 483 -14.76 -15.62 35.61
N LYS A 484 -14.32 -16.28 36.68
CA LYS A 484 -12.91 -16.60 36.94
C LYS A 484 -12.20 -17.37 35.81
N TYR A 485 -12.94 -18.21 35.08
CA TYR A 485 -12.40 -18.94 33.92
C TYR A 485 -12.32 -18.04 32.69
N ALA A 486 -13.27 -17.11 32.53
CA ALA A 486 -13.20 -16.09 31.48
C ALA A 486 -12.01 -15.15 31.72
N ALA A 487 -11.82 -14.70 32.96
CA ALA A 487 -10.67 -13.90 33.41
C ALA A 487 -9.34 -14.61 33.12
N LEU A 488 -9.20 -15.87 33.53
CA LEU A 488 -7.99 -16.66 33.29
C LEU A 488 -7.72 -16.88 31.79
N THR A 489 -8.75 -17.19 31.01
CA THR A 489 -8.61 -17.36 29.54
C THR A 489 -8.15 -16.06 28.89
N SER A 490 -8.75 -14.93 29.27
CA SER A 490 -8.37 -13.63 28.73
C SER A 490 -6.93 -13.24 29.07
N PHE A 491 -6.49 -13.53 30.31
CA PHE A 491 -5.12 -13.30 30.74
C PHE A 491 -4.12 -14.23 30.05
N GLY A 492 -4.47 -15.51 29.85
CA GLY A 492 -3.63 -16.47 29.13
C GLY A 492 -3.41 -16.07 27.67
N VAL A 493 -4.45 -15.59 26.99
CA VAL A 493 -4.32 -15.05 25.62
C VAL A 493 -3.42 -13.81 25.59
N LEU A 494 -3.57 -12.90 26.57
CA LEU A 494 -2.71 -11.72 26.70
C LEU A 494 -1.24 -12.08 26.95
N TYR A 495 -0.97 -12.99 27.87
CA TYR A 495 0.37 -13.43 28.19
C TYR A 495 1.06 -14.10 26.99
N THR A 496 0.39 -15.07 26.36
CA THR A 496 0.93 -15.81 25.21
C THR A 496 1.21 -14.92 24.00
N THR A 497 0.34 -13.94 23.73
CA THR A 497 0.58 -12.99 22.62
C THR A 497 1.68 -11.97 22.92
N THR A 498 1.82 -11.57 24.18
CA THR A 498 2.92 -10.70 24.64
C THR A 498 4.28 -11.41 24.52
N ASP A 499 4.32 -12.69 24.92
CA ASP A 499 5.52 -13.52 24.83
C ASP A 499 5.92 -13.77 23.36
N ALA A 500 4.96 -14.12 22.50
CA ALA A 500 5.19 -14.30 21.06
C ALA A 500 5.71 -13.02 20.37
N ARG A 501 5.21 -11.84 20.75
CA ARG A 501 5.71 -10.56 20.25
C ARG A 501 7.16 -10.32 20.68
N MET A 502 7.52 -10.65 21.91
CA MET A 502 8.89 -10.51 22.42
C MET A 502 9.86 -11.44 21.68
N LEU A 503 9.52 -12.73 21.57
CA LEU A 503 10.32 -13.74 20.89
C LEU A 503 10.60 -13.36 19.44
N SER A 504 9.60 -12.84 18.72
CA SER A 504 9.78 -12.37 17.35
C SER A 504 10.72 -11.15 17.28
N LEU A 505 10.55 -10.14 18.14
CA LEU A 505 11.39 -8.93 18.11
C LEU A 505 12.85 -9.22 18.51
N SER A 506 13.09 -10.22 19.35
CA SER A 506 14.43 -10.73 19.66
C SER A 506 15.08 -11.44 18.47
N CYS A 507 14.31 -12.12 17.62
CA CYS A 507 14.78 -12.73 16.36
C CYS A 507 15.07 -11.69 15.25
N TYR A 508 14.41 -10.52 15.27
CA TYR A 508 14.58 -9.46 14.26
C TYR A 508 15.68 -8.41 14.58
N ARG A 509 16.38 -8.52 15.72
CA ARG A 509 17.44 -7.61 16.25
C ARG A 509 17.43 -6.14 15.76
N ILE A 510 16.81 -5.28 16.57
CA ILE A 510 17.33 -3.94 16.88
C ILE A 510 17.80 -3.95 18.34
N VAL A 511 19.01 -4.43 18.58
CA VAL A 511 19.73 -4.20 19.83
C VAL A 511 21.12 -3.68 19.47
N PRO A 512 21.43 -2.41 19.75
CA PRO A 512 22.80 -1.92 19.69
C PRO A 512 23.66 -2.73 20.66
N SER A 513 24.90 -3.01 20.28
CA SER A 513 25.88 -3.82 21.01
C SER A 513 26.37 -3.24 22.34
N ASP A 514 25.75 -2.18 22.87
CA ASP A 514 26.20 -1.48 24.06
C ASP A 514 25.21 -1.69 25.20
N PHE A 515 25.67 -2.37 26.26
CA PHE A 515 25.12 -2.56 27.63
C PHE A 515 24.96 -4.05 28.06
N PRO A 516 25.85 -4.56 28.94
CA PRO A 516 25.82 -5.96 29.40
C PRO A 516 25.04 -6.09 30.72
N GLN A 517 23.70 -6.17 30.71
CA GLN A 517 22.93 -6.45 31.95
C GLN A 517 21.68 -7.33 31.82
N PHE A 518 21.43 -8.00 30.69
CA PHE A 518 20.25 -8.90 30.54
C PHE A 518 20.60 -10.38 30.48
N SER A 519 21.41 -10.87 31.42
CA SER A 519 21.70 -12.31 31.60
C SER A 519 20.96 -12.95 32.78
N LEU A 520 20.31 -12.17 33.66
CA LEU A 520 19.80 -12.72 34.94
C LEU A 520 18.38 -13.33 34.90
N VAL A 521 17.54 -13.01 33.91
CA VAL A 521 16.13 -13.48 33.88
C VAL A 521 15.97 -14.81 33.13
N TYR A 522 16.96 -15.19 32.30
CA TYR A 522 16.90 -16.45 31.53
C TYR A 522 17.23 -17.71 32.35
N HIS A 523 17.92 -17.57 33.49
CA HIS A 523 18.37 -18.73 34.26
C HIS A 523 17.35 -19.31 35.27
N MET A 524 16.22 -18.64 35.53
CA MET A 524 15.22 -19.15 36.48
C MET A 524 14.10 -20.01 35.86
N ALA A 525 13.94 -20.02 34.53
CA ALA A 525 12.84 -20.74 33.88
C ALA A 525 13.26 -22.03 33.14
N ALA A 526 14.56 -22.25 32.88
CA ALA A 526 15.07 -23.39 32.11
C ALA A 526 15.67 -24.49 33.01
N GLY A 527 14.99 -24.80 34.11
CA GLY A 527 15.45 -25.76 35.12
C GLY A 527 14.49 -26.92 35.32
N HIS A 528 14.12 -27.68 34.26
CA HIS A 528 13.76 -29.09 34.40
C HIS A 528 13.77 -29.81 33.05
N ASN A 529 14.63 -30.83 32.95
CA ASN A 529 14.57 -31.88 31.94
C ASN A 529 13.24 -32.64 32.07
N ASP A 530 12.58 -32.94 30.96
CA ASP A 530 12.55 -34.32 30.47
C ASP A 530 12.04 -34.39 29.03
N GLY A 531 12.63 -35.32 28.28
CA GLY A 531 12.58 -35.37 26.83
C GLY A 531 11.19 -35.63 26.26
N THR A 532 10.89 -34.96 25.15
CA THR A 532 10.28 -35.51 23.92
C THR A 532 10.07 -34.37 22.92
N GLY A 533 10.63 -34.54 21.71
CA GLY A 533 10.22 -33.86 20.47
C GLY A 533 10.08 -32.33 20.51
N GLY A 534 11.19 -31.59 20.53
CA GLY A 534 11.20 -30.14 20.33
C GLY A 534 12.11 -29.76 19.17
N LEU A 535 11.54 -29.11 18.15
CA LEU A 535 12.23 -28.56 16.97
C LEU A 535 13.47 -27.77 17.38
N THR A 536 14.65 -28.35 17.19
CA THR A 536 15.91 -27.62 17.23
C THR A 536 15.92 -26.63 16.07
N CYS A 537 15.80 -25.34 16.40
CA CYS A 537 16.10 -24.24 15.50
C CYS A 537 17.59 -24.34 15.16
N THR A 538 17.90 -25.00 14.04
CA THR A 538 19.21 -24.91 13.41
C THR A 538 19.50 -23.43 13.18
N ALA A 539 20.51 -22.92 13.89
CA ALA A 539 21.02 -21.59 13.66
C ALA A 539 21.43 -21.49 12.18
N LEU A 540 20.63 -20.78 11.39
CA LEU A 540 21.08 -20.22 10.12
C LEU A 540 22.10 -19.15 10.47
N LEU A 541 23.35 -19.59 10.61
CA LEU A 541 24.51 -18.75 10.36
C LEU A 541 24.29 -18.06 9.02
N TRP A 542 24.66 -16.78 8.97
CA TRP A 542 24.69 -15.96 7.77
C TRP A 542 25.27 -16.81 6.64
N SER A 543 24.50 -17.01 5.57
CA SER A 543 24.97 -17.78 4.43
C SER A 543 26.22 -17.08 3.88
N ASP A 544 27.38 -17.72 4.03
CA ASP A 544 28.59 -17.35 3.31
C ASP A 544 28.24 -17.20 1.82
N MET A 545 28.47 -16.01 1.27
CA MET A 545 28.13 -15.67 -0.11
C MET A 545 29.15 -16.31 -1.06
N ARG A 546 28.95 -17.59 -1.37
CA ARG A 546 29.88 -18.42 -2.16
C ARG A 546 29.81 -18.09 -3.66
N LEU A 547 30.97 -17.93 -4.29
CA LEU A 547 31.15 -17.62 -5.71
C LEU A 547 31.10 -18.82 -6.67
N LEU A 548 30.56 -19.96 -6.25
CA LEU A 548 30.29 -21.08 -7.15
C LEU A 548 28.93 -20.87 -7.81
N PRO A 549 28.77 -21.08 -9.14
CA PRO A 549 27.50 -20.85 -9.79
C PRO A 549 26.45 -21.77 -9.18
N PRO A 550 25.40 -21.20 -8.55
CA PRO A 550 24.34 -22.01 -8.01
C PRO A 550 23.56 -22.67 -9.15
N SER A 551 22.85 -23.76 -8.85
CA SER A 551 21.93 -24.39 -9.81
C SER A 551 20.81 -23.45 -10.28
N SER A 552 20.61 -22.32 -9.58
CA SER A 552 19.67 -21.25 -9.91
C SER A 552 20.21 -20.20 -10.88
N ALA A 553 21.45 -20.31 -11.37
CA ALA A 553 22.01 -19.34 -12.31
C ALA A 553 21.24 -19.35 -13.64
N ALA A 554 20.77 -18.18 -14.07
CA ALA A 554 20.00 -18.01 -15.30
C ALA A 554 20.92 -17.80 -16.50
N ALA A 555 20.60 -18.40 -17.64
CA ALA A 555 21.30 -18.18 -18.90
C ALA A 555 20.98 -16.78 -19.46
N LEU A 556 21.97 -16.15 -20.08
CA LEU A 556 21.85 -14.81 -20.66
C LEU A 556 21.79 -14.89 -22.20
N ASP A 557 20.75 -14.32 -22.82
CA ASP A 557 20.77 -14.06 -24.27
C ASP A 557 21.78 -12.92 -24.54
N PRO A 558 22.59 -13.01 -25.60
CA PRO A 558 23.50 -11.92 -25.99
C PRO A 558 22.77 -10.59 -26.24
N SER A 559 21.49 -10.64 -26.65
CA SER A 559 20.62 -9.49 -26.84
C SER A 559 19.64 -9.27 -25.68
N LEU A 560 19.96 -9.71 -24.45
CA LEU A 560 19.09 -9.57 -23.27
C LEU A 560 18.59 -8.13 -23.08
N LEU A 561 19.48 -7.15 -23.24
CA LEU A 561 19.17 -5.73 -23.19
C LEU A 561 18.93 -5.21 -24.60
N SER A 562 17.68 -4.85 -24.90
CA SER A 562 17.21 -4.52 -26.25
C SER A 562 16.29 -3.29 -26.22
N VAL A 563 15.89 -2.80 -27.40
CA VAL A 563 15.14 -1.53 -27.53
C VAL A 563 13.85 -1.76 -28.31
N SER A 564 12.75 -1.20 -27.84
CA SER A 564 11.52 -1.06 -28.63
C SER A 564 11.39 0.37 -29.13
N ILE A 565 10.94 0.58 -30.36
CA ILE A 565 10.71 1.89 -30.95
C ILE A 565 9.25 1.97 -31.40
N GLU A 566 8.60 3.08 -31.08
CA GLU A 566 7.25 3.39 -31.52
C GLU A 566 7.18 3.48 -33.07
N PHE A 567 6.18 2.84 -33.66
CA PHE A 567 6.13 2.56 -35.10
C PHE A 567 6.23 3.82 -35.96
N PHE A 568 5.52 4.89 -35.60
CA PHE A 568 5.57 6.15 -36.36
C PHE A 568 6.91 6.88 -36.21
N ALA A 569 7.60 6.72 -35.08
CA ALA A 569 8.86 7.40 -34.79
C ALA A 569 10.07 6.66 -35.38
N PHE A 570 9.89 5.38 -35.75
CA PHE A 570 10.95 4.51 -36.26
C PHE A 570 11.78 5.12 -37.40
N PRO A 571 11.20 5.68 -38.49
CA PRO A 571 11.99 6.31 -39.54
C PRO A 571 12.91 7.41 -39.01
N GLY A 572 12.41 8.28 -38.14
CA GLY A 572 13.20 9.35 -37.53
C GLY A 572 14.37 8.82 -36.70
N TYR A 573 14.16 7.74 -35.93
CA TYR A 573 15.25 7.13 -35.15
C TYR A 573 16.37 6.57 -36.02
N THR A 574 16.10 6.18 -37.27
CA THR A 574 17.15 5.73 -38.21
C THR A 574 18.05 6.85 -38.72
N GLU A 575 17.58 8.10 -38.63
CA GLU A 575 18.31 9.30 -39.07
C GLU A 575 19.13 9.93 -37.94
N ILE A 576 18.84 9.58 -36.68
CA ILE A 576 19.57 10.10 -35.50
C ILE A 576 20.93 9.38 -35.37
N PRO A 577 22.08 10.10 -35.41
CA PRO A 577 23.40 9.51 -35.24
C PRO A 577 23.55 8.75 -33.91
N ALA A 578 22.99 9.30 -32.82
CA ALA A 578 23.01 8.71 -31.49
C ALA A 578 22.40 7.29 -31.46
N THR A 579 21.36 7.00 -32.25
CA THR A 579 20.76 5.66 -32.32
C THR A 579 21.79 4.62 -32.73
N ASN A 580 22.52 4.88 -33.83
CA ASN A 580 23.52 3.93 -34.33
C ASN A 580 24.69 3.78 -33.37
N ASN A 581 25.17 4.89 -32.79
CA ASN A 581 26.32 4.90 -31.91
C ASN A 581 26.01 4.25 -30.55
N CYS A 582 24.87 4.54 -29.94
CA CYS A 582 24.43 3.92 -28.68
C CYS A 582 24.27 2.41 -28.83
N LEU A 583 23.60 1.96 -29.91
CA LEU A 583 23.44 0.53 -30.18
C LEU A 583 24.79 -0.15 -30.47
N ALA A 584 25.70 0.52 -31.19
CA ALA A 584 27.05 0.01 -31.45
C ALA A 584 27.90 -0.09 -30.18
N ASN A 585 27.78 0.85 -29.25
CA ASN A 585 28.45 0.79 -27.94
C ASN A 585 27.99 -0.42 -27.13
N ILE A 586 26.67 -0.64 -27.02
CA ILE A 586 26.13 -1.83 -26.35
C ILE A 586 26.61 -3.10 -27.07
N ALA A 587 26.59 -3.11 -28.40
CA ALA A 587 27.03 -4.25 -29.19
C ALA A 587 28.51 -4.58 -28.99
N SER A 588 29.36 -3.56 -28.86
CA SER A 588 30.79 -3.73 -28.56
C SER A 588 31.01 -4.35 -27.17
N LEU A 589 30.25 -3.90 -26.17
CA LEU A 589 30.33 -4.43 -24.81
C LEU A 589 29.81 -5.87 -24.69
N ARG A 590 28.74 -6.21 -25.42
CA ARG A 590 28.06 -7.52 -25.36
C ARG A 590 28.53 -8.53 -26.40
N GLY A 591 29.25 -8.09 -27.44
CA GLY A 591 29.66 -8.93 -28.57
C GLY A 591 28.51 -9.31 -29.52
N ALA A 592 27.33 -8.73 -29.33
CA ALA A 592 26.14 -8.97 -30.13
C ALA A 592 25.29 -7.71 -30.21
N GLN A 593 24.65 -7.48 -31.36
CA GLN A 593 23.75 -6.34 -31.52
C GLN A 593 22.52 -6.48 -30.59
N PRO A 594 22.06 -5.38 -29.97
CA PRO A 594 20.75 -5.34 -29.34
C PRO A 594 19.68 -5.74 -30.35
N ALA A 595 18.64 -6.45 -29.88
CA ALA A 595 17.47 -6.68 -30.71
C ALA A 595 16.61 -5.40 -30.74
N ILE A 596 15.86 -5.23 -31.81
CA ILE A 596 14.99 -4.06 -31.97
C ILE A 596 13.56 -4.51 -32.24
N ARG A 597 12.60 -3.93 -31.53
CA ARG A 597 11.17 -4.18 -31.70
C ARG A 597 10.47 -2.91 -32.16
N ILE A 598 9.99 -2.89 -33.39
CA ILE A 598 9.25 -1.76 -33.96
C ILE A 598 7.76 -2.04 -33.74
N GLY A 599 7.07 -1.22 -32.94
CA GLY A 599 5.67 -1.47 -32.58
C GLY A 599 5.03 -0.35 -31.78
N GLY A 600 4.34 -0.65 -30.69
CA GLY A 600 3.63 0.34 -29.87
C GLY A 600 2.25 0.67 -30.43
N THR A 601 1.54 1.61 -29.79
CA THR A 601 0.13 1.88 -30.09
C THR A 601 -0.10 2.38 -31.52
N THR A 602 0.89 3.06 -32.11
CA THR A 602 0.76 3.64 -33.46
C THR A 602 0.84 2.61 -34.58
N GLN A 603 1.33 1.39 -34.32
CA GLN A 603 1.35 0.33 -35.34
C GLN A 603 -0.08 -0.02 -35.81
N ASP A 604 -1.05 0.03 -34.90
CA ASP A 604 -2.47 -0.23 -35.17
C ASP A 604 -3.18 0.94 -35.88
N ARG A 605 -2.42 1.97 -36.27
CA ARG A 605 -2.88 3.14 -37.03
C ARG A 605 -2.00 3.45 -38.25
N ALA A 606 -0.94 2.67 -38.49
CA ALA A 606 0.04 2.93 -39.54
C ALA A 606 -0.33 2.26 -40.87
N THR A 607 0.12 2.86 -41.98
CA THR A 607 0.06 2.29 -43.34
C THR A 607 1.47 2.14 -43.90
N TYR A 608 1.69 1.07 -44.66
CA TYR A 608 2.99 0.76 -45.28
C TYR A 608 3.39 1.76 -46.37
N ASP A 609 4.67 2.16 -46.39
CA ASP A 609 5.33 2.95 -47.44
C ASP A 609 6.54 2.18 -47.99
N ALA A 610 6.59 1.97 -49.31
CA ALA A 610 7.63 1.21 -50.00
C ALA A 610 8.92 2.00 -50.28
N SER A 611 8.95 3.31 -50.01
CA SER A 611 10.07 4.20 -50.37
C SER A 611 11.18 4.32 -49.29
N LEU A 612 10.97 3.75 -48.10
CA LEU A 612 11.94 3.78 -46.99
C LEU A 612 13.12 2.82 -47.25
N THR A 613 14.36 3.34 -47.26
CA THR A 613 15.57 2.58 -47.66
C THR A 613 16.57 2.30 -46.52
N SER A 614 16.40 2.87 -45.32
CA SER A 614 17.36 2.76 -44.21
C SER A 614 17.09 1.54 -43.30
N PRO A 615 17.97 0.52 -43.26
CA PRO A 615 17.81 -0.63 -42.37
C PRO A 615 18.38 -0.38 -40.97
N MET A 616 17.73 -0.90 -39.92
CA MET A 616 18.36 -1.04 -38.60
C MET A 616 19.15 -2.34 -38.48
N LYS A 617 20.23 -2.31 -37.71
CA LYS A 617 21.10 -3.47 -37.41
C LYS A 617 20.54 -4.29 -36.24
N GLY A 618 20.89 -5.58 -36.16
CA GLY A 618 20.42 -6.49 -35.12
C GLY A 618 19.17 -7.29 -35.53
N SER A 619 18.68 -8.17 -34.65
CA SER A 619 17.48 -8.98 -34.95
C SER A 619 16.22 -8.13 -34.74
N VAL A 620 15.39 -7.97 -35.77
CA VAL A 620 14.25 -7.03 -35.73
C VAL A 620 12.91 -7.75 -35.63
N THR A 621 12.07 -7.36 -34.68
CA THR A 621 10.66 -7.74 -34.61
C THR A 621 9.82 -6.57 -35.12
N VAL A 622 8.92 -6.81 -36.08
CA VAL A 622 8.08 -5.75 -36.68
C VAL A 622 6.61 -6.01 -36.35
N GLY A 623 5.96 -5.04 -35.74
CA GLY A 623 4.53 -5.06 -35.52
C GLY A 623 3.74 -4.57 -36.72
N LEU A 624 2.61 -5.20 -36.98
CA LEU A 624 1.69 -4.87 -38.06
C LEU A 624 0.29 -4.69 -37.51
N ASN A 625 -0.50 -3.87 -38.20
CA ASN A 625 -1.84 -3.53 -37.78
C ASN A 625 -2.76 -4.75 -37.76
N ARG A 626 -3.36 -5.05 -36.61
CA ARG A 626 -4.45 -6.03 -36.51
C ARG A 626 -5.77 -5.37 -36.10
N GLN A 627 -5.73 -4.25 -35.37
CA GLN A 627 -6.94 -3.60 -34.85
C GLN A 627 -7.93 -3.19 -35.94
N LEU A 628 -7.44 -2.72 -37.10
CA LEU A 628 -8.28 -2.29 -38.23
C LEU A 628 -8.91 -3.43 -39.02
N ASN A 629 -8.60 -4.69 -38.69
CA ASN A 629 -9.14 -5.87 -39.35
C ASN A 629 -8.94 -5.91 -40.89
N ASN A 630 -7.83 -5.33 -41.37
CA ASN A 630 -7.49 -5.33 -42.79
C ASN A 630 -6.37 -6.35 -43.08
N GLU A 631 -6.77 -7.62 -43.16
CA GLU A 631 -5.86 -8.76 -43.30
C GLU A 631 -4.97 -8.68 -44.54
N SER A 632 -5.53 -8.26 -45.68
CA SER A 632 -4.80 -8.19 -46.96
C SER A 632 -3.70 -7.12 -46.94
N ASN A 633 -3.95 -5.97 -46.31
CA ASN A 633 -2.95 -4.91 -46.17
C ASN A 633 -1.78 -5.36 -45.28
N SER A 634 -2.08 -5.95 -44.13
CA SER A 634 -1.06 -6.44 -43.21
C SER A 634 -0.28 -7.61 -43.80
N LEU A 635 -0.91 -8.49 -44.59
CA LEU A 635 -0.21 -9.58 -45.29
C LEU A 635 0.74 -9.04 -46.37
N ALA A 636 0.35 -8.00 -47.10
CA ALA A 636 1.21 -7.34 -48.07
C ALA A 636 2.44 -6.72 -47.39
N ALA A 637 2.24 -6.01 -46.28
CA ALA A 637 3.32 -5.44 -45.48
C ALA A 637 4.26 -6.53 -44.92
N ALA A 638 3.71 -7.61 -44.38
CA ALA A 638 4.50 -8.74 -43.86
C ALA A 638 5.34 -9.39 -44.97
N THR A 639 4.78 -9.54 -46.17
CA THR A 639 5.49 -10.10 -47.33
C THR A 639 6.66 -9.22 -47.74
N GLN A 640 6.50 -7.89 -47.72
CA GLN A 640 7.58 -6.96 -48.02
C GLN A 640 8.65 -6.95 -46.93
N ALA A 641 8.26 -6.92 -45.66
CA ALA A 641 9.20 -7.05 -44.54
C ALA A 641 10.03 -8.32 -44.67
N LYS A 642 9.40 -9.47 -45.00
CA LYS A 642 10.10 -10.75 -45.19
C LYS A 642 11.06 -10.74 -46.37
N LYS A 643 10.74 -10.03 -47.46
CA LYS A 643 11.60 -9.91 -48.65
C LYS A 643 12.75 -8.93 -48.44
N GLY A 644 12.50 -7.79 -47.80
CA GLY A 644 13.45 -6.68 -47.65
C GLY A 644 14.37 -6.78 -46.43
N MET A 645 13.92 -7.44 -45.35
CA MET A 645 14.66 -7.49 -44.09
C MET A 645 15.30 -8.87 -43.87
N SER A 646 16.58 -9.00 -44.22
CA SER A 646 17.36 -10.22 -43.97
C SER A 646 17.53 -10.55 -42.48
N ASN A 647 17.39 -9.54 -41.62
CA ASN A 647 17.49 -9.62 -40.16
C ASN A 647 16.14 -9.69 -39.43
N LEU A 648 15.04 -9.95 -40.15
CA LEU A 648 13.71 -10.11 -39.56
C LEU A 648 13.66 -11.33 -38.63
N PHE A 649 13.44 -11.07 -37.35
CA PHE A 649 13.31 -12.07 -36.30
C PHE A 649 11.89 -12.63 -36.22
N ALA A 650 10.90 -11.74 -36.07
CA ALA A 650 9.50 -12.09 -35.93
C ALA A 650 8.55 -10.96 -36.41
N ILE A 651 7.28 -11.31 -36.62
CA ILE A 651 6.17 -10.38 -36.88
C ILE A 651 5.20 -10.40 -35.69
N GLU A 652 4.85 -9.23 -35.17
CA GLU A 652 3.74 -9.05 -34.22
C GLU A 652 2.49 -8.61 -34.98
N LEU A 653 1.31 -9.12 -34.61
CA LEU A 653 0.03 -8.74 -35.20
C LEU A 653 -0.82 -8.06 -34.12
N GLY A 654 -0.89 -6.73 -34.17
CA GLY A 654 -1.54 -5.92 -33.13
C GLY A 654 -0.67 -5.69 -31.89
N ASN A 655 -0.99 -4.62 -31.16
CA ASN A 655 -0.30 -4.20 -29.93
C ASN A 655 -1.31 -4.00 -28.81
N GLU A 656 -1.06 -4.61 -27.65
CA GLU A 656 -1.92 -4.49 -26.46
C GLU A 656 -3.41 -4.67 -26.78
N PRO A 657 -3.81 -5.79 -27.42
CA PRO A 657 -5.21 -6.04 -27.73
C PRO A 657 -6.09 -6.10 -26.48
N ASP A 658 -5.52 -6.25 -25.29
CA ASP A 658 -6.23 -6.11 -24.02
C ASP A 658 -6.80 -4.70 -23.77
N LEU A 659 -6.31 -3.70 -24.51
CA LEU A 659 -6.81 -2.32 -24.51
C LEU A 659 -7.77 -2.02 -25.68
N TYR A 660 -8.06 -2.99 -26.55
CA TYR A 660 -9.02 -2.79 -27.64
C TYR A 660 -10.45 -2.66 -27.09
N SER A 661 -11.18 -1.67 -27.60
CA SER A 661 -12.61 -1.49 -27.31
C SER A 661 -13.49 -2.36 -28.21
N GLY A 662 -14.75 -2.57 -27.81
CA GLY A 662 -15.75 -3.21 -28.67
C GLY A 662 -16.04 -2.47 -29.98
N SER A 663 -15.65 -1.20 -30.09
CA SER A 663 -15.71 -0.40 -31.32
C SER A 663 -14.51 -0.59 -32.25
N SER A 664 -13.47 -1.32 -31.82
CA SER A 664 -12.35 -1.66 -32.70
C SER A 664 -12.86 -2.51 -33.87
N PRO A 665 -12.48 -2.24 -35.13
CA PRO A 665 -12.96 -3.00 -36.28
C PRO A 665 -12.77 -4.51 -36.16
N ILE A 666 -11.67 -4.96 -35.55
CA ILE A 666 -11.40 -6.39 -35.28
C ILE A 666 -12.40 -7.03 -34.31
N ALA A 667 -12.99 -6.25 -33.40
CA ALA A 667 -13.96 -6.73 -32.42
C ALA A 667 -15.40 -6.80 -32.99
N SER A 668 -15.66 -6.16 -34.15
CA SER A 668 -16.93 -6.23 -34.88
C SER A 668 -18.19 -5.98 -34.02
N GLY A 669 -18.09 -5.20 -32.93
CA GLY A 669 -19.20 -4.91 -32.02
C GLY A 669 -19.64 -6.07 -31.12
N THR A 670 -19.00 -7.25 -31.17
CA THR A 670 -19.41 -8.45 -30.41
C THR A 670 -18.77 -8.57 -29.03
N GLY A 671 -18.12 -7.51 -28.56
CA GLY A 671 -17.28 -7.53 -27.36
C GLY A 671 -15.89 -8.12 -27.61
N TRP A 672 -14.93 -7.79 -26.75
CA TRP A 672 -13.54 -8.20 -26.87
C TRP A 672 -13.07 -8.80 -25.55
N SER A 673 -12.41 -9.96 -25.61
CA SER A 673 -11.89 -10.66 -24.43
C SER A 673 -10.68 -11.49 -24.83
N GLN A 674 -9.89 -11.91 -23.84
CA GLN A 674 -8.68 -12.69 -24.09
C GLN A 674 -8.93 -13.97 -24.91
N THR A 675 -10.04 -14.68 -24.69
CA THR A 675 -10.36 -15.89 -25.44
C THR A 675 -10.74 -15.60 -26.89
N ILE A 676 -11.44 -14.49 -27.12
CA ILE A 676 -11.80 -14.01 -28.47
C ILE A 676 -10.52 -13.59 -29.21
N ASP A 677 -9.64 -12.83 -28.54
CA ASP A 677 -8.36 -12.42 -29.10
C ASP A 677 -7.48 -13.62 -29.46
N ALA A 678 -7.33 -14.60 -28.57
CA ALA A 678 -6.55 -15.81 -28.85
C ALA A 678 -7.07 -16.58 -30.08
N THR A 679 -8.39 -16.59 -30.28
CA THR A 679 -9.02 -17.19 -31.47
C THR A 679 -8.76 -16.35 -32.72
N SER A 680 -8.85 -15.02 -32.61
CA SER A 680 -8.55 -14.09 -33.70
C SER A 680 -7.07 -14.19 -34.13
N GLU A 681 -6.15 -14.17 -33.18
CA GLU A 681 -4.71 -14.27 -33.42
C GLU A 681 -4.35 -15.61 -34.08
N LYS A 682 -4.95 -16.72 -33.64
CA LYS A 682 -4.84 -18.03 -34.28
C LYS A 682 -5.24 -18.00 -35.76
N ASN A 683 -6.35 -17.35 -36.09
CA ASN A 683 -6.85 -17.27 -37.46
C ASN A 683 -5.89 -16.47 -38.33
N TRP A 684 -5.43 -15.31 -37.85
CA TRP A 684 -4.45 -14.48 -38.56
C TRP A 684 -3.13 -15.23 -38.80
N PHE A 685 -2.61 -15.95 -37.81
CA PHE A 685 -1.42 -16.79 -38.01
C PHE A 685 -1.64 -17.87 -39.06
N SER A 686 -2.82 -18.48 -39.10
CA SER A 686 -3.15 -19.52 -40.08
C SER A 686 -3.21 -18.97 -41.51
N VAL A 687 -3.62 -17.72 -41.69
CA VAL A 687 -3.63 -17.05 -43.01
C VAL A 687 -2.23 -16.59 -43.43
N PHE A 688 -1.43 -16.08 -42.50
CA PHE A 688 -0.13 -15.49 -42.83
C PHE A 688 0.97 -16.55 -42.98
N ALA A 689 0.96 -17.60 -42.15
CA ALA A 689 2.02 -18.61 -42.11
C ALA A 689 2.38 -19.23 -43.47
N PRO A 690 1.43 -19.56 -44.38
CA PRO A 690 1.76 -20.10 -45.70
C PRO A 690 2.60 -19.16 -46.57
N THR A 691 2.50 -17.84 -46.37
CA THR A 691 3.16 -16.83 -47.21
C THR A 691 4.48 -16.35 -46.61
N ILE A 692 4.51 -16.08 -45.29
CA ILE A 692 5.69 -15.47 -44.64
C ILE A 692 6.47 -16.44 -43.74
N GLY A 693 5.93 -17.64 -43.51
CA GLY A 693 6.48 -18.68 -42.65
C GLY A 693 6.10 -18.53 -41.17
N ASN A 694 6.60 -19.47 -40.36
CA ASN A 694 6.34 -19.59 -38.92
C ASN A 694 7.22 -18.63 -38.10
N ILE A 695 7.00 -17.32 -38.25
CA ILE A 695 7.84 -16.27 -37.65
C ILE A 695 7.04 -15.29 -36.78
N PHE A 696 6.00 -15.73 -36.08
CA PHE A 696 5.16 -14.82 -35.29
C PHE A 696 5.68 -14.62 -33.86
N GLN A 697 5.46 -13.43 -33.33
CA GLN A 697 5.55 -13.13 -31.90
C GLN A 697 4.13 -12.88 -31.38
N GLY A 698 3.71 -13.66 -30.40
CA GLY A 698 2.34 -13.63 -29.87
C GLY A 698 2.24 -13.10 -28.45
N ALA A 699 1.01 -12.93 -27.98
CA ALA A 699 0.66 -12.54 -26.61
C ALA A 699 1.03 -11.13 -26.17
N VAL A 700 1.21 -10.19 -27.13
CA VAL A 700 1.65 -8.79 -26.97
C VAL A 700 0.72 -7.97 -26.06
N TYR A 701 0.63 -8.34 -24.79
CA TYR A 701 -0.37 -7.93 -23.82
C TYR A 701 0.25 -7.10 -22.71
N LEU A 702 -0.49 -6.13 -22.20
CA LEU A 702 -0.13 -5.37 -21.00
C LEU A 702 -0.71 -6.02 -19.73
N SER A 703 -2.01 -6.32 -19.72
CA SER A 703 -2.73 -6.78 -18.53
C SER A 703 -3.11 -8.28 -18.54
N TRP A 704 -3.25 -8.90 -19.71
CA TRP A 704 -3.65 -10.30 -19.84
C TRP A 704 -2.48 -11.29 -19.71
N SER A 705 -2.73 -12.48 -19.15
CA SER A 705 -1.71 -13.53 -18.96
C SER A 705 -1.39 -14.30 -20.26
N THR A 706 -0.22 -14.90 -20.41
CA THR A 706 0.14 -15.67 -21.62
C THR A 706 -0.49 -17.06 -21.71
N GLN A 707 -0.84 -17.69 -20.58
CA GLN A 707 -1.28 -19.09 -20.54
C GLN A 707 -2.56 -19.37 -21.35
N PRO A 708 -3.62 -18.53 -21.29
CA PRO A 708 -4.81 -18.75 -22.10
C PRO A 708 -4.52 -18.74 -23.61
N LEU A 709 -3.61 -17.88 -24.07
CA LEU A 709 -3.20 -17.86 -25.48
C LEU A 709 -2.47 -19.15 -25.86
N LEU A 710 -1.49 -19.58 -25.06
CA LEU A 710 -0.75 -20.82 -25.30
C LEU A 710 -1.70 -22.02 -25.45
N SER A 711 -2.74 -22.08 -24.61
CA SER A 711 -3.77 -23.11 -24.72
C SER A 711 -4.71 -22.93 -25.92
N GLY A 712 -5.06 -21.69 -26.27
CA GLY A 712 -6.00 -21.38 -27.36
C GLY A 712 -5.43 -21.56 -28.76
N LEU A 713 -4.13 -21.31 -28.95
CA LEU A 713 -3.46 -21.46 -30.25
C LEU A 713 -3.47 -22.93 -30.72
N GLY A 714 -3.33 -23.89 -29.82
CA GLY A 714 -3.27 -25.31 -30.16
C GLY A 714 -2.15 -25.59 -31.19
N SER A 715 -2.49 -26.21 -32.33
CA SER A 715 -1.53 -26.48 -33.41
C SER A 715 -0.91 -25.22 -34.01
N ALA A 716 -1.58 -24.07 -33.99
CA ALA A 716 -1.03 -22.81 -34.52
C ALA A 716 0.17 -22.28 -33.71
N LEU A 717 0.43 -22.84 -32.52
CA LEU A 717 1.61 -22.53 -31.73
C LEU A 717 2.92 -22.87 -32.47
N SER A 718 2.90 -23.77 -33.46
CA SER A 718 4.07 -24.03 -34.32
C SER A 718 4.46 -22.82 -35.17
N ALA A 719 3.52 -21.90 -35.45
CA ALA A 719 3.77 -20.67 -36.19
C ALA A 719 4.45 -19.59 -35.32
N VAL A 720 4.31 -19.68 -33.99
CA VAL A 720 4.85 -18.71 -33.03
C VAL A 720 6.30 -19.05 -32.67
N LYS A 721 7.18 -18.05 -32.73
CA LYS A 721 8.60 -18.14 -32.42
C LYS A 721 8.92 -17.66 -30.99
N SER A 722 8.21 -16.64 -30.53
CA SER A 722 8.39 -16.02 -29.22
C SER A 722 7.06 -15.53 -28.65
N ILE A 723 7.02 -15.43 -27.33
CA ILE A 723 5.92 -14.87 -26.55
C ILE A 723 6.41 -13.54 -25.97
N SER A 724 5.58 -12.51 -26.09
CA SER A 724 5.90 -11.13 -25.74
C SER A 724 4.95 -10.64 -24.66
N ARG A 725 5.44 -10.11 -23.54
CA ARG A 725 4.63 -9.41 -22.54
C ARG A 725 5.10 -7.98 -22.38
N HIS A 726 4.17 -7.06 -22.11
CA HIS A 726 4.51 -5.69 -21.78
C HIS A 726 4.59 -5.51 -20.27
N SER A 727 5.54 -4.70 -19.80
CA SER A 727 5.82 -4.55 -18.38
C SER A 727 6.22 -3.13 -18.03
N TYR A 728 5.39 -2.45 -17.23
CA TYR A 728 5.65 -1.13 -16.71
C TYR A 728 5.37 -1.11 -15.20
N PRO A 729 6.39 -0.90 -14.33
CA PRO A 729 6.18 -0.91 -12.88
C PRO A 729 5.27 0.23 -12.39
N GLN A 730 5.25 1.35 -13.10
CA GLN A 730 4.48 2.54 -12.74
C GLN A 730 3.69 3.10 -13.94
N SER A 731 2.83 4.09 -13.69
CA SER A 731 2.05 4.77 -14.72
C SER A 731 2.15 6.27 -14.56
N ALA A 732 2.38 6.99 -15.67
CA ALA A 732 2.32 8.46 -15.74
C ALA A 732 1.02 8.95 -16.42
N CYS A 733 0.09 8.06 -16.72
CA CYS A 733 -1.15 8.39 -17.42
C CYS A 733 -2.15 9.13 -16.52
N GLY A 734 -2.91 10.08 -17.08
CA GLY A 734 -4.11 10.64 -16.45
C GLY A 734 -3.89 11.33 -15.10
N GLY A 735 -2.70 11.87 -14.84
CA GLY A 735 -2.34 12.51 -13.57
C GLY A 735 -1.87 11.55 -12.47
N ALA A 736 -1.58 10.28 -12.79
CA ALA A 736 -0.96 9.35 -11.86
C ALA A 736 0.43 9.84 -11.42
N SER A 737 0.77 9.64 -10.13
CA SER A 737 2.09 10.00 -9.59
C SER A 737 3.09 8.87 -9.75
N THR A 738 4.32 9.23 -10.11
CA THR A 738 5.46 8.31 -10.19
C THR A 738 6.41 8.54 -9.01
N ASN A 739 7.14 7.51 -8.57
CA ASN A 739 8.02 7.56 -7.40
C ASN A 739 9.37 6.89 -7.70
N LEU A 740 10.45 7.67 -7.68
CA LEU A 740 11.79 7.19 -8.02
C LEU A 740 12.37 6.24 -6.98
N THR A 741 12.18 6.51 -5.68
CA THR A 741 12.65 5.66 -4.58
C THR A 741 12.07 4.24 -4.67
N SER A 742 10.77 4.13 -4.95
CA SER A 742 10.08 2.85 -5.15
C SER A 742 10.52 2.16 -6.45
N LEU A 743 10.76 2.93 -7.52
CA LEU A 743 11.24 2.38 -8.79
C LEU A 743 12.59 1.68 -8.62
N MET A 744 13.56 2.34 -7.96
CA MET A 744 14.91 1.79 -7.81
C MET A 744 15.03 0.72 -6.72
N SER A 745 14.01 0.51 -5.88
CA SER A 745 14.08 -0.40 -4.74
C SER A 745 14.36 -1.84 -5.17
N HIS A 746 15.51 -2.39 -4.75
CA HIS A 746 15.90 -3.76 -5.11
C HIS A 746 14.85 -4.81 -4.74
N SER A 747 14.41 -4.85 -3.48
CA SER A 747 13.37 -5.77 -3.04
C SER A 747 12.02 -5.55 -3.75
N GLY A 748 11.70 -4.30 -4.12
CA GLY A 748 10.56 -3.96 -4.96
C GLY A 748 10.67 -4.58 -6.36
N ILE A 749 11.84 -4.50 -6.99
CA ILE A 749 12.13 -5.04 -8.32
C ILE A 749 12.07 -6.57 -8.31
N VAL A 750 12.68 -7.21 -7.30
CA VAL A 750 12.62 -8.68 -7.08
C VAL A 750 11.16 -9.13 -6.97
N SER A 751 10.38 -8.46 -6.12
CA SER A 751 8.96 -8.77 -5.95
C SER A 751 8.16 -8.55 -7.23
N TYR A 752 8.40 -7.45 -7.94
CA TYR A 752 7.64 -7.10 -9.14
C TYR A 752 7.91 -8.06 -10.31
N THR A 753 9.18 -8.37 -10.59
CA THR A 753 9.56 -9.24 -11.72
C THR A 753 9.17 -10.70 -11.49
N SER A 754 9.07 -11.15 -10.23
CA SER A 754 8.67 -12.52 -9.87
C SER A 754 7.31 -12.95 -10.44
N GLN A 755 6.39 -12.00 -10.69
CA GLN A 755 5.06 -12.30 -11.23
C GLN A 755 5.12 -12.94 -12.63
N TYR A 756 6.14 -12.60 -13.42
CA TYR A 756 6.30 -13.08 -14.79
C TYR A 756 6.95 -14.46 -14.87
N LYS A 757 7.50 -14.98 -13.76
CA LYS A 757 8.22 -16.27 -13.74
C LYS A 757 7.35 -17.43 -14.22
N SER A 758 6.08 -17.44 -13.82
CA SER A 758 5.13 -18.49 -14.22
C SER A 758 4.79 -18.45 -15.71
N GLU A 759 4.74 -17.25 -16.29
CA GLU A 759 4.49 -17.01 -17.71
C GLU A 759 5.71 -17.42 -18.55
N ALA A 760 6.90 -17.00 -18.14
CA ALA A 760 8.16 -17.39 -18.77
C ALA A 760 8.35 -18.92 -18.76
N THR A 761 8.13 -19.55 -17.60
CA THR A 761 8.22 -21.02 -17.45
C THR A 761 7.24 -21.72 -18.40
N ALA A 762 6.01 -21.22 -18.54
CA ALA A 762 5.02 -21.79 -19.45
C ALA A 762 5.42 -21.64 -20.92
N ALA A 763 5.95 -20.48 -21.32
CA ALA A 763 6.47 -20.25 -22.66
C ALA A 763 7.66 -21.18 -22.98
N HIS A 764 8.62 -21.31 -22.06
CA HIS A 764 9.75 -22.22 -22.23
C HIS A 764 9.33 -23.69 -22.27
N ALA A 765 8.36 -24.11 -21.44
CA ALA A 765 7.78 -25.44 -21.49
C ALA A 765 7.09 -25.74 -22.85
N ALA A 766 6.57 -24.70 -23.50
CA ALA A 766 6.04 -24.75 -24.86
C ALA A 766 7.12 -24.63 -25.96
N GLY A 767 8.40 -24.60 -25.59
CA GLY A 767 9.54 -24.46 -26.50
C GLY A 767 9.66 -23.07 -27.14
N LYS A 768 9.09 -22.04 -26.53
CA LYS A 768 9.09 -20.65 -27.02
C LYS A 768 9.96 -19.77 -26.14
N LYS A 769 10.62 -18.77 -26.74
CA LYS A 769 11.29 -17.71 -25.98
C LYS A 769 10.27 -16.77 -25.36
N PHE A 770 10.59 -16.20 -24.21
CA PHE A 770 9.75 -15.25 -23.49
C PHE A 770 10.43 -13.89 -23.37
N PHE A 771 9.79 -12.84 -23.88
CA PHE A 771 10.32 -11.49 -23.90
C PHE A 771 9.44 -10.51 -23.13
N PHE A 772 10.07 -9.52 -22.51
CA PHE A 772 9.38 -8.25 -22.27
C PHE A 772 9.45 -7.43 -23.54
N GLY A 773 8.48 -7.63 -24.45
CA GLY A 773 8.49 -7.01 -25.79
C GLY A 773 8.29 -5.50 -25.78
N GLU A 774 7.80 -4.95 -24.67
CA GLU A 774 7.79 -3.53 -24.41
C GLU A 774 7.87 -3.29 -22.89
N THR A 775 8.87 -2.53 -22.44
CA THR A 775 9.03 -2.23 -21.03
C THR A 775 9.68 -0.87 -20.81
N ASN A 776 9.32 -0.18 -19.73
CA ASN A 776 10.07 0.95 -19.22
C ASN A 776 9.64 1.27 -17.78
N SER A 777 10.20 2.34 -17.20
CA SER A 777 9.95 2.79 -15.84
C SER A 777 8.47 3.11 -15.55
N ALA A 778 7.79 3.80 -16.46
CA ALA A 778 6.37 4.11 -16.36
C ALA A 778 5.69 4.20 -17.75
N THR A 779 4.39 3.87 -17.83
CA THR A 779 3.58 4.03 -19.06
C THR A 779 3.39 5.51 -19.44
N CYS A 780 2.82 5.76 -20.63
CA CYS A 780 2.50 7.10 -21.16
C CYS A 780 3.73 8.01 -21.39
N GLY A 781 4.82 7.49 -21.96
CA GLY A 781 6.03 8.29 -22.25
C GLY A 781 6.96 8.49 -21.04
N GLY A 782 6.55 8.02 -19.86
CA GLY A 782 7.28 8.20 -18.60
C GLY A 782 6.96 9.54 -17.93
N GLY A 783 7.22 9.62 -16.62
CA GLY A 783 7.14 10.86 -15.84
C GLY A 783 8.52 11.42 -15.48
N GLY A 784 8.56 12.47 -14.66
CA GLY A 784 9.80 13.14 -14.22
C GLY A 784 10.85 12.26 -13.52
N ILE A 785 10.50 11.03 -13.13
CA ILE A 785 11.45 10.05 -12.58
C ILE A 785 12.25 9.30 -13.66
N SER A 786 11.71 9.21 -14.87
CA SER A 786 12.21 8.35 -15.94
C SER A 786 13.54 8.79 -16.57
N PRO A 787 13.84 10.10 -16.73
CA PRO A 787 15.11 10.55 -17.31
C PRO A 787 16.25 10.59 -16.28
N THR A 788 16.01 10.17 -15.04
CA THR A 788 16.95 10.33 -13.93
C THR A 788 17.99 9.21 -13.86
N PHE A 789 19.09 9.48 -13.16
CA PHE A 789 20.13 8.49 -12.86
C PHE A 789 19.60 7.28 -12.08
N GLY A 790 18.62 7.49 -11.20
CA GLY A 790 17.96 6.43 -10.46
C GLY A 790 17.22 5.44 -11.35
N ALA A 791 16.66 5.90 -12.48
CA ALA A 791 16.12 5.00 -13.51
C ALA A 791 17.24 4.20 -14.21
N GLY A 792 18.44 4.78 -14.36
CA GLY A 792 19.63 4.06 -14.81
C GLY A 792 20.05 2.94 -13.86
N LEU A 793 20.06 3.18 -12.54
CA LEU A 793 20.31 2.13 -11.55
C LEU A 793 19.23 1.06 -11.55
N TRP A 794 17.96 1.46 -11.70
CA TRP A 794 16.84 0.53 -11.85
C TRP A 794 17.02 -0.40 -13.06
N ILE A 795 17.50 0.08 -14.21
CA ILE A 795 17.76 -0.75 -15.39
C ILE A 795 18.74 -1.90 -15.08
N LEU A 796 19.80 -1.62 -14.31
CA LEU A 796 20.79 -2.64 -13.93
C LEU A 796 20.13 -3.84 -13.26
N ASP A 797 19.32 -3.54 -12.25
CA ASP A 797 18.69 -4.53 -11.39
C ASP A 797 17.51 -5.22 -12.08
N TYR A 798 16.63 -4.42 -12.70
CA TYR A 798 15.43 -4.90 -13.39
C TYR A 798 15.73 -5.88 -14.53
N VAL A 799 16.79 -5.65 -15.30
CA VAL A 799 17.16 -6.53 -16.41
C VAL A 799 17.70 -7.87 -15.92
N ILE A 800 18.54 -7.85 -14.87
CA ILE A 800 19.06 -9.08 -14.27
C ILE A 800 17.92 -9.87 -13.62
N GLN A 801 17.03 -9.21 -12.89
CA GLN A 801 15.85 -9.84 -12.29
C GLN A 801 14.87 -10.38 -13.34
N GLY A 802 14.72 -9.70 -14.48
CA GLY A 802 14.00 -10.24 -15.64
C GLY A 802 14.60 -11.56 -16.11
N ALA A 803 15.92 -11.62 -16.31
CA ALA A 803 16.62 -12.83 -16.73
C ALA A 803 16.50 -13.97 -15.70
N LEU A 804 16.64 -13.67 -14.41
CA LEU A 804 16.47 -14.64 -13.31
C LEU A 804 15.05 -15.22 -13.25
N ASN A 805 14.04 -14.46 -13.70
CA ASN A 805 12.66 -14.91 -13.83
C ASN A 805 12.32 -15.52 -15.20
N GLY A 806 13.32 -15.72 -16.07
CA GLY A 806 13.16 -16.42 -17.35
C GLY A 806 12.85 -15.52 -18.54
N ALA A 807 13.00 -14.21 -18.44
CA ALA A 807 12.93 -13.34 -19.61
C ALA A 807 14.22 -13.47 -20.44
N ASP A 808 14.09 -13.88 -21.70
CA ASP A 808 15.21 -14.00 -22.63
C ASP A 808 15.68 -12.63 -23.12
N ARG A 809 14.76 -11.67 -23.31
CA ARG A 809 15.04 -10.31 -23.80
C ARG A 809 14.07 -9.29 -23.21
N LEU A 810 14.57 -8.09 -22.95
CA LEU A 810 13.80 -6.95 -22.50
C LEU A 810 13.98 -5.80 -23.48
N TYR A 811 12.88 -5.31 -24.04
CA TYR A 811 12.86 -4.26 -25.05
C TYR A 811 12.41 -2.92 -24.45
N PHE A 812 13.38 -2.05 -24.16
CA PHE A 812 13.10 -0.75 -23.56
C PHE A 812 12.49 0.22 -24.55
N HIS A 813 11.27 0.66 -24.28
CA HIS A 813 10.46 1.39 -25.24
C HIS A 813 10.94 2.84 -25.42
N HIS A 814 11.00 3.27 -26.67
CA HIS A 814 11.37 4.60 -27.13
C HIS A 814 10.20 5.17 -27.94
N GLY A 815 9.63 6.26 -27.42
CA GLY A 815 8.43 6.90 -27.95
C GLY A 815 8.75 8.02 -28.94
N THR A 816 7.99 9.11 -28.88
CA THR A 816 8.20 10.29 -29.72
C THR A 816 9.58 10.91 -29.46
N ILE A 817 10.36 11.11 -30.52
CA ILE A 817 11.66 11.81 -30.44
C ILE A 817 11.43 13.22 -29.86
N GLY A 818 12.20 13.57 -28.83
CA GLY A 818 12.08 14.86 -28.13
C GLY A 818 10.89 14.96 -27.16
N ASN A 819 9.99 13.98 -27.12
CA ASN A 819 8.87 13.92 -26.17
C ASN A 819 8.72 12.51 -25.58
N CYS A 820 9.81 12.06 -24.94
CA CYS A 820 9.94 10.73 -24.36
C CYS A 820 10.87 10.78 -23.16
N ALA A 821 10.32 10.82 -21.95
CA ALA A 821 11.09 11.01 -20.73
C ALA A 821 11.91 9.77 -20.34
N TYR A 822 11.47 8.58 -20.76
CA TYR A 822 12.16 7.32 -20.47
C TYR A 822 13.13 6.85 -21.56
N CYS A 823 13.29 7.65 -22.61
CA CYS A 823 14.19 7.32 -23.71
C CYS A 823 15.65 7.36 -23.24
N TRP A 824 16.49 6.55 -23.84
CA TRP A 824 17.92 6.51 -23.54
C TRP A 824 18.70 7.58 -24.31
N TRP A 825 18.20 7.94 -25.49
CA TRP A 825 18.72 9.04 -26.31
C TRP A 825 17.58 9.74 -27.06
N GLY A 826 17.84 10.99 -27.46
CA GLY A 826 16.98 11.83 -28.27
C GLY A 826 17.72 12.34 -29.51
N GLN A 827 17.21 13.43 -30.09
CA GLN A 827 17.82 14.08 -31.26
C GLN A 827 19.23 14.63 -30.92
N ASP A 828 19.33 15.33 -29.79
CA ASP A 828 20.52 16.12 -29.42
C ASP A 828 20.99 15.84 -27.98
N ALA A 829 20.62 14.69 -27.41
CA ALA A 829 20.99 14.34 -26.03
C ALA A 829 21.03 12.83 -25.79
N VAL A 830 21.92 12.42 -24.89
CA VAL A 830 21.92 11.08 -24.28
C VAL A 830 21.51 11.22 -22.82
N TYR A 831 20.49 10.47 -22.40
CA TYR A 831 19.86 10.62 -21.09
C TYR A 831 20.49 9.68 -20.05
N SER A 832 20.33 10.00 -18.77
CA SER A 832 20.91 9.23 -17.65
C SER A 832 20.62 7.71 -17.69
N PRO A 833 19.42 7.23 -18.10
CA PRO A 833 19.14 5.79 -18.15
C PRO A 833 20.09 5.00 -19.08
N TYR A 834 20.63 5.63 -20.14
CA TYR A 834 21.58 4.99 -21.04
C TYR A 834 22.89 4.59 -20.33
N TYR A 835 23.32 5.35 -19.33
CA TYR A 835 24.53 5.03 -18.56
C TYR A 835 24.34 3.72 -17.77
N GLY A 836 23.13 3.47 -17.25
CA GLY A 836 22.76 2.19 -16.67
C GLY A 836 22.82 1.06 -17.70
N ALA A 837 22.23 1.26 -18.87
CA ALA A 837 22.27 0.29 -19.97
C ALA A 837 23.72 -0.07 -20.40
N ALA A 838 24.58 0.93 -20.55
CA ALA A 838 25.99 0.75 -20.89
C ALA A 838 26.77 0.03 -19.77
N PHE A 839 26.57 0.42 -18.51
CA PHE A 839 27.26 -0.19 -17.37
C PHE A 839 26.83 -1.65 -17.14
N LEU A 840 25.54 -1.96 -17.28
CA LEU A 840 25.05 -3.35 -17.27
C LEU A 840 25.68 -4.16 -18.41
N SER A 841 25.82 -3.54 -19.58
CA SER A 841 26.41 -4.21 -20.75
C SER A 841 27.88 -4.56 -20.52
N GLU A 842 28.62 -3.68 -19.84
CA GLU A 842 29.99 -3.95 -19.42
C GLU A 842 30.09 -5.02 -18.33
N PHE A 843 29.17 -5.02 -17.35
CA PHE A 843 29.10 -6.05 -16.32
C PHE A 843 28.93 -7.45 -16.94
N ILE A 844 27.99 -7.61 -17.87
CA ILE A 844 27.77 -8.90 -18.53
C ILE A 844 28.95 -9.24 -19.45
N GLY A 845 29.43 -8.27 -20.23
CA GLY A 845 30.52 -8.46 -21.16
C GLY A 845 30.21 -9.43 -22.31
N THR A 846 31.26 -9.81 -23.04
CA THR A 846 31.21 -10.81 -24.13
C THR A 846 31.42 -12.24 -23.63
N ASP A 847 31.97 -12.39 -22.43
CA ASP A 847 32.36 -13.62 -21.75
C ASP A 847 31.32 -14.11 -20.74
N GLY A 848 30.39 -13.26 -20.30
CA GLY A 848 29.31 -13.60 -19.39
C GLY A 848 28.13 -14.27 -20.09
N VAL A 849 27.84 -15.53 -19.71
CA VAL A 849 26.74 -16.32 -20.29
C VAL A 849 25.68 -16.76 -19.28
N LYS A 850 25.98 -16.63 -17.98
CA LYS A 850 25.02 -16.91 -16.89
C LYS A 850 25.12 -15.84 -15.81
N VAL A 851 24.01 -15.54 -15.13
CA VAL A 851 23.96 -14.64 -13.98
C VAL A 851 23.31 -15.32 -12.78
N ALA A 852 23.77 -14.99 -11.57
CA ALA A 852 23.11 -15.38 -10.33
C ALA A 852 23.00 -14.18 -9.38
N MET A 853 21.88 -14.10 -8.66
CA MET A 853 21.73 -13.27 -7.47
C MET A 853 22.42 -13.96 -6.30
N LEU A 854 23.22 -13.20 -5.56
CA LEU A 854 24.01 -13.70 -4.43
C LEU A 854 23.42 -13.29 -3.07
N ASP A 855 22.57 -12.25 -3.05
CA ASP A 855 21.84 -11.82 -1.87
C ASP A 855 20.45 -12.50 -1.75
N ASP A 856 19.66 -12.13 -0.74
CA ASP A 856 18.35 -12.73 -0.45
C ASP A 856 17.16 -12.00 -1.09
N GLY A 857 17.39 -10.91 -1.82
CA GLY A 857 16.39 -10.10 -2.49
C GLY A 857 15.55 -9.21 -1.55
N THR A 858 15.90 -9.10 -0.26
CA THR A 858 15.11 -8.36 0.73
C THR A 858 15.70 -7.00 1.09
N SER A 859 17.00 -6.83 0.91
CA SER A 859 17.73 -5.62 1.27
C SER A 859 17.70 -4.54 0.18
N ALA A 860 18.26 -3.36 0.46
CA ALA A 860 18.49 -2.31 -0.53
C ALA A 860 19.81 -2.50 -1.32
N ILE A 861 20.56 -3.57 -1.04
CA ILE A 861 21.82 -3.87 -1.71
C ILE A 861 21.61 -5.10 -2.58
N ALA A 862 21.69 -4.92 -3.88
CA ALA A 862 21.64 -6.02 -4.85
C ALA A 862 23.05 -6.52 -5.13
N VAL A 863 23.26 -7.84 -5.12
CA VAL A 863 24.56 -8.43 -5.46
C VAL A 863 24.40 -9.50 -6.51
N TYR A 864 25.05 -9.31 -7.66
CA TYR A 864 25.01 -10.24 -8.78
C TYR A 864 26.40 -10.72 -9.16
N ALA A 865 26.47 -11.97 -9.61
CA ALA A 865 27.65 -12.55 -10.24
C ALA A 865 27.34 -13.01 -11.65
N VAL A 866 28.22 -12.68 -12.59
CA VAL A 866 28.18 -13.22 -13.95
C VAL A 866 29.26 -14.28 -14.12
N TYR A 867 28.93 -15.34 -14.85
CA TYR A 867 29.77 -16.53 -15.04
C TYR A 867 30.02 -16.78 -16.52
N SER A 868 31.22 -17.27 -16.81
CA SER A 868 31.60 -17.75 -18.14
C SER A 868 30.95 -19.09 -18.50
N SER A 869 31.10 -19.51 -19.76
CA SER A 869 30.63 -20.81 -20.25
C SER A 869 31.24 -21.99 -19.50
N SER A 870 32.45 -21.82 -18.95
CA SER A 870 33.13 -22.77 -18.07
C SER A 870 32.66 -22.71 -16.62
N ASN A 871 31.56 -21.99 -16.32
CA ASN A 871 31.01 -21.82 -14.96
C ASN A 871 31.99 -21.13 -13.98
N VAL A 872 32.92 -20.32 -14.49
CA VAL A 872 33.85 -19.53 -13.66
C VAL A 872 33.27 -18.11 -13.49
N PRO A 873 33.18 -17.57 -12.26
CA PRO A 873 32.72 -16.20 -12.05
C PRO A 873 33.73 -15.20 -12.67
N VAL A 874 33.24 -14.27 -13.49
CA VAL A 874 34.09 -13.30 -14.22
C VAL A 874 33.96 -11.88 -13.68
N ARG A 875 32.77 -11.49 -13.22
CA ARG A 875 32.53 -10.15 -12.63
C ARG A 875 31.43 -10.21 -11.58
N LEU A 876 31.50 -9.28 -10.64
CA LEU A 876 30.45 -9.00 -9.66
C LEU A 876 29.88 -7.61 -9.88
N LEU A 877 28.58 -7.46 -9.64
CA LEU A 877 27.89 -6.18 -9.63
C LEU A 877 27.26 -6.00 -8.26
N VAL A 878 27.61 -4.90 -7.60
CA VAL A 878 26.99 -4.47 -6.35
C VAL A 878 26.26 -3.17 -6.62
N ILE A 879 24.96 -3.13 -6.31
CA ILE A 879 24.11 -1.96 -6.51
C ILE A 879 23.56 -1.55 -5.15
N ASN A 880 23.75 -0.28 -4.77
CA ASN A 880 23.12 0.27 -3.58
C ASN A 880 21.92 1.12 -3.98
N THR A 881 20.72 0.56 -3.80
CA THR A 881 19.45 1.19 -4.18
C THR A 881 18.87 2.11 -3.11
N ASN A 882 19.63 2.43 -2.06
CA ASN A 882 19.20 3.47 -1.12
C ASN A 882 19.12 4.81 -1.88
N TYR A 883 18.03 5.52 -1.67
CA TYR A 883 17.78 6.78 -2.35
C TYR A 883 18.60 7.91 -1.74
N PHE A 884 19.31 8.66 -2.60
CA PHE A 884 20.01 9.89 -2.23
C PHE A 884 19.59 11.01 -3.16
N ASP A 885 18.99 12.08 -2.63
CA ASP A 885 18.46 13.20 -3.42
C ASP A 885 19.51 14.28 -3.74
N GLY A 886 20.74 14.14 -3.26
CA GLY A 886 21.80 15.14 -3.40
C GLY A 886 21.93 16.06 -2.19
N THR A 887 21.08 15.92 -1.16
CA THR A 887 21.11 16.73 0.05
C THR A 887 21.54 15.90 1.27
N GLY A 888 22.31 16.53 2.17
CA GLY A 888 22.82 15.87 3.39
C GLY A 888 23.97 14.89 3.13
N THR A 889 24.21 13.98 4.07
CA THR A 889 25.31 13.01 4.00
C THR A 889 24.88 11.75 3.24
N ARG A 890 25.60 11.42 2.15
CA ARG A 890 25.38 10.21 1.37
C ARG A 890 25.83 8.98 2.15
N SER A 891 24.89 8.08 2.48
CA SER A 891 25.21 6.85 3.21
C SER A 891 26.04 5.89 2.35
N THR A 892 26.81 5.02 3.00
CA THR A 892 27.67 4.02 2.36
C THR A 892 27.39 2.65 2.95
N ALA A 893 27.21 1.64 2.11
CA ALA A 893 27.07 0.25 2.52
C ALA A 893 28.36 -0.51 2.22
N SER A 894 28.73 -1.46 3.09
CA SER A 894 29.87 -2.37 2.87
C SER A 894 29.35 -3.78 2.60
N VAL A 895 29.89 -4.41 1.56
CA VAL A 895 29.56 -5.79 1.15
C VAL A 895 30.81 -6.64 1.24
N SER A 896 30.75 -7.71 2.03
CA SER A 896 31.83 -8.69 2.16
C SER A 896 31.52 -9.94 1.33
N LEU A 897 32.51 -10.38 0.56
CA LEU A 897 32.43 -11.50 -0.37
C LEU A 897 33.47 -12.54 0.03
N THR A 898 33.10 -13.82 0.03
CA THR A 898 33.97 -14.94 0.41
C THR A 898 34.02 -16.01 -0.67
N GLY A 899 35.04 -16.88 -0.62
CA GLY A 899 35.19 -17.99 -1.57
C GLY A 899 35.80 -17.59 -2.92
N LEU A 900 36.64 -16.54 -2.95
CA LEU A 900 37.47 -16.21 -4.10
C LEU A 900 38.53 -17.31 -4.30
N SER A 901 38.81 -17.68 -5.55
CA SER A 901 39.80 -18.73 -5.88
C SER A 901 41.25 -18.30 -5.69
N THR A 902 41.50 -17.00 -5.51
CA THR A 902 42.81 -16.43 -5.18
C THR A 902 42.92 -16.11 -3.69
N ALA A 903 43.83 -16.80 -2.99
CA ALA A 903 44.10 -16.64 -1.55
C ALA A 903 44.41 -15.20 -1.13
N SER A 904 45.19 -14.46 -1.94
CA SER A 904 45.54 -13.05 -1.72
C SER A 904 45.82 -12.33 -3.05
N GLY A 905 45.50 -11.05 -3.16
CA GLY A 905 45.80 -10.24 -4.36
C GLY A 905 45.02 -8.91 -4.42
N THR A 906 45.01 -8.25 -5.58
CA THR A 906 44.16 -7.07 -5.84
C THR A 906 43.24 -7.33 -7.03
N LYS A 907 42.01 -6.82 -6.96
CA LYS A 907 41.03 -6.85 -8.05
C LYS A 907 40.70 -5.44 -8.49
N GLN A 908 40.44 -5.26 -9.78
CA GLN A 908 40.03 -3.97 -10.33
C GLN A 908 38.53 -3.78 -10.10
N THR A 909 38.11 -2.54 -9.87
CA THR A 909 36.70 -2.16 -9.73
C THR A 909 36.39 -0.91 -10.53
N LYS A 910 35.14 -0.74 -10.94
CA LYS A 910 34.66 0.40 -11.71
C LYS A 910 33.30 0.85 -11.19
N ARG A 911 33.11 2.14 -10.95
CA ARG A 911 31.87 2.73 -10.42
C ARG A 911 30.99 3.33 -11.49
N LEU A 912 29.69 3.27 -11.27
CA LEU A 912 28.68 4.11 -11.91
C LEU A 912 28.11 5.02 -10.83
N THR A 913 28.32 6.33 -10.94
CA THR A 913 27.95 7.30 -9.91
C THR A 913 27.45 8.62 -10.51
N ALA A 914 26.71 9.37 -9.71
CA ALA A 914 26.18 10.69 -10.04
C ALA A 914 26.01 11.51 -8.74
N PRO A 915 25.80 12.84 -8.82
CA PRO A 915 25.54 13.68 -7.65
C PRO A 915 24.32 13.24 -6.82
N SER A 916 23.28 12.72 -7.47
CA SER A 916 22.04 12.27 -6.84
C SER A 916 21.30 11.22 -7.68
N ALA A 917 20.34 10.53 -7.08
CA ALA A 917 19.39 9.68 -7.79
C ALA A 917 18.59 10.46 -8.84
N THR A 918 18.29 11.74 -8.60
CA THR A 918 17.51 12.60 -9.50
C THR A 918 18.34 13.21 -10.63
N SER A 919 19.64 12.95 -10.68
CA SER A 919 20.56 13.56 -11.64
C SER A 919 20.19 13.27 -13.10
N ARG A 920 20.16 14.32 -13.92
CA ARG A 920 19.76 14.31 -15.33
C ARG A 920 20.89 14.87 -16.20
N VAL A 921 21.41 14.06 -17.11
CA VAL A 921 22.49 14.46 -18.03
C VAL A 921 22.02 15.59 -18.96
N ASP A 922 20.76 15.54 -19.40
CA ASP A 922 20.13 16.57 -20.22
C ASP A 922 19.92 17.90 -19.48
N GLU A 923 20.05 17.90 -18.15
CA GLU A 923 20.05 19.10 -17.30
C GLU A 923 21.47 19.44 -16.79
N GLY A 924 22.52 18.83 -17.38
CA GLY A 924 23.91 19.12 -17.06
C GLY A 924 24.50 18.36 -15.87
N ALA A 925 23.80 17.37 -15.31
CA ALA A 925 24.32 16.58 -14.20
C ALA A 925 25.47 15.64 -14.62
N ALA A 926 26.50 15.53 -13.78
CA ALA A 926 27.67 14.71 -14.03
C ALA A 926 27.44 13.22 -13.68
N VAL A 927 26.73 12.49 -14.54
CA VAL A 927 26.66 11.01 -14.46
C VAL A 927 27.93 10.43 -15.10
N THR A 928 28.67 9.59 -14.37
CA THR A 928 29.97 9.08 -14.84
C THR A 928 30.15 7.58 -14.64
N ILE A 929 30.89 6.96 -15.55
CA ILE A 929 31.40 5.59 -15.45
C ILE A 929 32.91 5.66 -15.19
N GLY A 930 33.40 4.96 -14.17
CA GLY A 930 34.81 4.94 -13.80
C GLY A 930 35.38 6.32 -13.43
N GLY A 931 34.58 7.20 -12.82
CA GLY A 931 35.00 8.52 -12.33
C GLY A 931 35.16 9.63 -13.39
N GLY A 932 34.97 9.33 -14.67
CA GLY A 932 35.11 10.34 -15.73
C GLY A 932 34.61 9.96 -17.12
N GLY A 933 34.18 8.73 -17.36
CA GLY A 933 33.57 8.31 -18.62
C GLY A 933 32.16 8.86 -18.78
N MET A 934 31.91 9.56 -19.89
CA MET A 934 30.65 10.16 -20.27
C MET A 934 30.31 9.85 -21.74
N PHE A 935 29.16 10.32 -22.21
CA PHE A 935 28.77 10.27 -23.62
C PHE A 935 28.41 11.67 -24.10
N ASP A 936 28.82 12.02 -25.33
CA ASP A 936 28.32 13.22 -26.00
C ASP A 936 26.89 13.03 -26.55
N ASN A 937 26.34 14.08 -27.16
CA ASN A 937 24.99 14.08 -27.72
C ASN A 937 24.81 13.05 -28.87
N ASN A 938 25.89 12.65 -29.53
CA ASN A 938 25.90 11.62 -30.56
C ASN A 938 26.19 10.23 -29.99
N CYS A 939 26.19 10.07 -28.67
CA CYS A 939 26.49 8.82 -27.99
C CYS A 939 27.90 8.29 -28.23
N LEU A 940 28.86 9.17 -28.53
CA LEU A 940 30.28 8.82 -28.54
C LEU A 940 30.84 8.93 -27.13
N LYS A 941 31.70 7.98 -26.75
CA LYS A 941 32.36 7.99 -25.44
C LYS A 941 33.27 9.22 -25.32
N THR A 942 33.14 9.93 -24.21
CA THR A 942 33.96 11.10 -23.86
C THR A 942 34.50 10.97 -22.43
N GLY A 943 35.49 11.79 -22.10
CA GLY A 943 36.18 11.71 -20.81
C GLY A 943 37.06 10.47 -20.65
N LYS A 944 37.70 10.33 -19.49
CA LYS A 944 38.65 9.25 -19.20
C LYS A 944 38.09 8.35 -18.11
N GLU A 945 37.81 7.10 -18.46
CA GLU A 945 37.45 6.07 -17.49
C GLU A 945 38.68 5.65 -16.68
N SER A 946 38.49 5.43 -15.38
CA SER A 946 39.49 4.91 -14.45
C SER A 946 38.95 3.68 -13.70
N THR A 947 39.88 2.92 -13.12
CA THR A 947 39.55 1.76 -12.28
C THR A 947 40.17 1.95 -10.90
N GLU A 948 39.44 1.53 -9.87
CA GLU A 948 39.90 1.46 -8.49
C GLU A 948 40.41 0.04 -8.20
N THR A 949 41.16 -0.15 -7.10
CA THR A 949 41.59 -1.49 -6.69
C THR A 949 41.03 -1.86 -5.32
N VAL A 950 40.61 -3.12 -5.17
CA VAL A 950 40.22 -3.71 -3.90
C VAL A 950 41.17 -4.85 -3.54
N SER A 951 41.59 -4.89 -2.27
CA SER A 951 42.45 -5.96 -1.76
C SER A 951 41.64 -7.22 -1.45
N VAL A 952 42.20 -8.37 -1.79
CA VAL A 952 41.70 -9.70 -1.45
C VAL A 952 42.65 -10.31 -0.42
N SER A 953 42.09 -10.75 0.70
CA SER A 953 42.83 -11.42 1.78
C SER A 953 42.04 -12.64 2.24
N GLU A 954 42.72 -13.77 2.41
CA GLU A 954 42.12 -15.02 2.93
C GLU A 954 40.89 -15.48 2.12
N ASN A 955 40.95 -15.41 0.79
CA ASN A 955 39.83 -15.70 -0.13
C ASN A 955 38.59 -14.81 0.09
N ALA A 956 38.73 -13.66 0.74
CA ALA A 956 37.66 -12.71 0.99
C ALA A 956 38.02 -11.29 0.54
N MET A 957 37.01 -10.50 0.21
CA MET A 957 37.16 -9.08 -0.09
C MET A 957 35.97 -8.28 0.43
N SER A 958 36.18 -7.00 0.72
CA SER A 958 35.10 -6.10 1.12
C SER A 958 35.11 -4.86 0.23
N VAL A 959 33.94 -4.51 -0.32
CA VAL A 959 33.75 -3.32 -1.15
C VAL A 959 32.73 -2.39 -0.50
N SER A 960 32.91 -1.09 -0.68
CA SER A 960 31.98 -0.06 -0.24
C SER A 960 31.28 0.59 -1.44
N VAL A 961 29.97 0.83 -1.31
CA VAL A 961 29.14 1.44 -2.36
C VAL A 961 28.22 2.47 -1.74
N GLN A 962 28.23 3.69 -2.27
CA GLN A 962 27.42 4.81 -1.77
C GLN A 962 25.94 4.64 -2.13
N ALA A 963 25.02 5.31 -1.42
CA ALA A 963 23.60 5.31 -1.76
C ALA A 963 23.38 5.82 -3.19
N SER A 964 22.55 5.14 -3.99
CA SER A 964 22.36 5.44 -5.40
C SER A 964 23.67 5.36 -6.17
N GLU A 965 24.41 4.26 -6.05
CA GLU A 965 25.66 3.99 -6.76
C GLU A 965 25.73 2.51 -7.13
N ALA A 966 26.47 2.16 -8.18
CA ALA A 966 26.79 0.78 -8.52
C ALA A 966 28.29 0.58 -8.74
N LEU A 967 28.77 -0.63 -8.46
CA LEU A 967 30.18 -1.02 -8.56
C LEU A 967 30.30 -2.37 -9.27
N ILE A 968 31.12 -2.42 -10.32
CA ILE A 968 31.59 -3.67 -10.92
C ILE A 968 32.93 -4.04 -10.29
N VAL A 969 33.10 -5.32 -9.95
CA VAL A 969 34.38 -5.92 -9.57
C VAL A 969 34.76 -6.93 -10.64
N PHE A 970 35.96 -6.81 -11.19
CA PHE A 970 36.50 -7.74 -12.19
C PHE A 970 37.26 -8.88 -11.47
N LEU A 971 36.82 -10.13 -11.68
CA LEU A 971 37.32 -11.32 -10.96
C LEU A 971 38.41 -12.07 -11.72
#